data_AF-A0AA87XSS2-F1
#
_entry.id   AF-A0AA87XSS2-F1
#
_cell.length_a   1.000
_cell.length_b   1.000
_cell.length_c   1.000
_cell.angle_alpha   90.00
_cell.angle_beta   90.00
_cell.angle_gamma   90.00
#
_symmetry.space_group_name_H-M   'P 1'
#
loop_
_entity.id
_entity.type
_entity.pdbx_description
1 polymer ?
#
loop_
_entity_poly.entity_id
_entity_poly.type
_entity_poly.pdbx_seq_one_letter_code
_entity_poly.pdbx_strand_id
1 'polypeptide(L)'
;MHSAPRGLARTALAPALFSTLFSTLALAGAAQAATASLNEAWQFHRVDGKQAITADKVPAGAWSTVDLPHAAHIEPRVPTAPWQGTVFYRKTFDAALKPGERAILRFEAVMNVADVWLNGKHLGQHLGGYLPFAFDVTGLLKAGGKNEVVVRANNKDNAITGPKPLKDLDYIQHGGMYRGVSLITKPAVHITDEMLAATPAGGGVFVTFPQAGKEKATVQVKTEVANTAKVARTVTVRNTLAWQGREVARAEQQVTLKAGERRHVTMPLDVAQPQLWSPQAPNLHVLDTAVVGEGAGDSVQTRIGIRRLSFDNQHKLVLNGEPLQLRGVNRHQEYPHVGYALSPQAEYRDALLVKKYGFDYIRLSHYPQSPAFMAAADELGLLVIPGVPGWQYFNKDPAFSRQVIKTCEDMIRRNRNHASVLAWECSLNETDMPDAFVDTLHKTVHTEYPGDQAFSVGWLPRSYDIYMQARQHRIGDKHPLPKKPLIVSEYGDWEYYAMNAGFNQGAWSDLKPADRSSRQLLSQGEKHLLQQAANVAEAHDDNFTTPAFADGYWVMFDYARGYAPDLEASGVMSIDRLPKFAAEFFRSQRSPEQANAQWGGGPMVFIASYWTPESSPRVRVFTNAEEVELRLNGKVVARKKAAPSSTHPRLKHPPVEFDTGGFQPGELVAVAYTGGKVVAEHKVRTPGDAVKLDLALDDMGVPPAVGDLVFARARLVDANGTTVPRSGEAVTFTADPGYEVIHSPQASTEAGIASVLVKVRQPNGTLGAAAGKLQGSLAPK
;
A
#
# COMPACT_ATOMS: atom_id res chain seq x y z
N MET A 1 -60.89 -37.62 -5.02
CA MET A 1 -61.44 -36.25 -5.14
C MET A 1 -60.28 -35.31 -4.82
N HIS A 2 -59.73 -34.42 -5.64
CA HIS A 2 -60.09 -33.69 -6.87
C HIS A 2 -58.82 -33.58 -7.75
N SER A 3 -58.86 -34.00 -9.01
CA SER A 3 -58.78 -33.18 -10.25
C SER A 3 -57.53 -32.31 -10.49
N ALA A 4 -56.73 -32.68 -11.50
CA ALA A 4 -55.87 -31.78 -12.27
C ALA A 4 -55.76 -32.28 -13.73
N PRO A 5 -55.92 -31.43 -14.76
CA PRO A 5 -55.65 -31.81 -16.15
C PRO A 5 -54.51 -31.02 -16.83
N ARG A 6 -53.77 -31.75 -17.68
CA ARG A 6 -53.28 -31.49 -19.06
C ARG A 6 -52.54 -30.17 -19.42
N GLY A 7 -51.42 -30.35 -20.11
CA GLY A 7 -50.52 -29.30 -20.62
C GLY A 7 -50.97 -28.59 -21.90
N LEU A 8 -50.07 -27.76 -22.45
CA LEU A 8 -49.97 -27.21 -23.83
C LEU A 8 -48.57 -26.55 -23.90
N ALA A 9 -47.61 -27.07 -24.68
CA ALA A 9 -47.35 -26.83 -26.11
C ALA A 9 -46.74 -25.45 -26.41
N ARG A 10 -45.55 -25.52 -27.03
CA ARG A 10 -44.69 -24.42 -27.50
C ARG A 10 -45.32 -23.67 -28.68
N THR A 11 -45.17 -22.36 -28.71
CA THR A 11 -45.21 -21.55 -29.93
C THR A 11 -44.03 -20.58 -29.96
N ALA A 12 -43.21 -20.72 -31.00
CA ALA A 12 -42.14 -19.80 -31.36
C ALA A 12 -42.73 -18.58 -32.10
N LEU A 13 -42.21 -17.39 -31.80
CA LEU A 13 -42.44 -16.17 -32.58
C LEU A 13 -41.09 -15.47 -32.81
N ALA A 14 -40.83 -15.16 -34.08
CA ALA A 14 -39.63 -14.52 -34.60
C ALA A 14 -39.49 -13.05 -34.15
N PRO A 15 -38.27 -12.48 -34.14
CA PRO A 15 -38.04 -11.11 -33.71
C PRO A 15 -38.34 -10.11 -34.83
N ALA A 16 -39.14 -9.09 -34.52
CA ALA A 16 -39.34 -7.93 -35.37
C ALA A 16 -38.14 -6.96 -35.23
N LEU A 17 -37.47 -6.68 -36.35
CA LEU A 17 -36.46 -5.62 -36.46
C LEU A 17 -37.13 -4.25 -36.32
N PHE A 18 -36.84 -3.54 -35.23
CA PHE A 18 -37.06 -2.10 -35.13
C PHE A 18 -35.73 -1.38 -35.40
N SER A 19 -35.63 -0.73 -36.56
CA SER A 19 -34.56 0.22 -36.86
C SER A 19 -34.82 1.54 -36.15
N THR A 20 -34.20 1.76 -34.99
CA THR A 20 -34.13 3.08 -34.36
C THR A 20 -32.89 3.81 -34.91
N LEU A 21 -33.13 4.89 -35.65
CA LEU A 21 -32.11 5.88 -35.98
C LEU A 21 -31.49 6.42 -34.68
N PHE A 22 -30.24 6.08 -34.42
CA PHE A 22 -29.41 6.77 -33.44
C PHE A 22 -29.01 8.12 -34.03
N SER A 23 -29.71 9.18 -33.64
CA SER A 23 -29.23 10.54 -33.77
C SER A 23 -28.00 10.70 -32.87
N THR A 24 -26.80 10.53 -33.41
CA THR A 24 -25.56 10.86 -32.72
C THR A 24 -25.47 12.38 -32.53
N LEU A 25 -25.98 12.89 -31.40
CA LEU A 25 -25.46 14.13 -30.86
C LEU A 25 -24.03 13.84 -30.38
N ALA A 26 -23.05 14.21 -31.21
CA ALA A 26 -21.68 14.33 -30.77
C ALA A 26 -21.60 15.47 -29.76
N LEU A 27 -21.75 15.14 -28.47
CA LEU A 27 -21.27 16.01 -27.40
C LEU A 27 -19.77 16.18 -27.64
N ALA A 28 -19.36 17.40 -27.99
CA ALA A 28 -17.94 17.77 -28.03
C ALA A 28 -17.41 17.61 -26.59
N GLY A 29 -16.83 16.45 -26.30
CA GLY A 29 -16.20 16.17 -25.01
C GLY A 29 -14.94 17.01 -24.87
N ALA A 30 -14.68 17.51 -23.65
CA ALA A 30 -13.34 17.97 -23.32
C ALA A 30 -12.39 16.77 -23.42
N ALA A 31 -11.23 16.95 -24.06
CA ALA A 31 -10.20 15.93 -24.06
C ALA A 31 -9.46 15.96 -22.71
N GLN A 32 -9.08 14.78 -22.19
CA GLN A 32 -8.15 14.70 -21.08
C GLN A 32 -6.79 15.27 -21.52
N ALA A 33 -6.07 15.93 -20.60
CA ALA A 33 -4.70 16.36 -20.89
C ALA A 33 -3.89 15.21 -21.49
N ALA A 34 -3.15 15.49 -22.57
CA ALA A 34 -2.29 14.50 -23.19
C ALA A 34 -1.10 14.24 -22.26
N THR A 35 -1.10 13.08 -21.60
CA THR A 35 -0.02 12.64 -20.72
C THR A 35 0.83 11.61 -21.44
N ALA A 36 2.06 11.98 -21.80
CA ALA A 36 3.04 11.06 -22.35
C ALA A 36 3.88 10.47 -21.21
N SER A 37 3.81 9.14 -21.03
CA SER A 37 4.73 8.42 -20.16
C SER A 37 6.15 8.54 -20.72
N LEU A 38 7.10 8.85 -19.84
CA LEU A 38 8.51 8.88 -20.18
C LEU A 38 9.27 7.70 -19.54
N ASN A 39 8.60 6.65 -19.07
CA ASN A 39 9.23 5.61 -18.25
C ASN A 39 10.21 4.70 -18.98
N GLU A 40 10.05 4.49 -20.28
CA GLU A 40 10.83 3.48 -21.00
C GLU A 40 12.19 4.02 -21.48
N ALA A 41 13.18 3.13 -21.63
CA ALA A 41 14.43 3.37 -22.35
C ALA A 41 15.25 4.60 -21.88
N TRP A 42 15.40 4.79 -20.57
CA TRP A 42 16.36 5.74 -20.02
C TRP A 42 17.77 5.23 -20.13
N GLN A 43 18.71 6.12 -20.42
CA GLN A 43 20.14 5.88 -20.21
C GLN A 43 20.46 6.11 -18.73
N PHE A 44 21.03 5.12 -18.06
CA PHE A 44 21.37 5.12 -16.66
C PHE A 44 22.86 4.90 -16.45
N HIS A 45 23.44 5.68 -15.54
CA HIS A 45 24.82 5.54 -15.09
C HIS A 45 24.92 5.74 -13.58
N ARG A 46 25.62 4.83 -12.92
CA ARG A 46 25.96 4.94 -11.49
C ARG A 46 27.38 5.49 -11.37
N VAL A 47 27.55 6.57 -10.60
CA VAL A 47 28.87 7.19 -10.42
C VAL A 47 29.71 6.33 -9.48
N ASP A 48 30.88 5.91 -9.96
CA ASP A 48 31.85 5.19 -9.14
C ASP A 48 32.73 6.16 -8.32
N GLY A 49 32.90 5.87 -7.04
CA GLY A 49 33.76 6.64 -6.14
C GLY A 49 33.18 7.97 -5.66
N LYS A 50 34.06 8.87 -5.19
CA LYS A 50 33.69 10.17 -4.60
C LYS A 50 33.80 11.35 -5.57
N GLN A 51 34.13 11.11 -6.84
CA GLN A 51 34.33 12.21 -7.79
C GLN A 51 33.00 12.89 -8.13
N ALA A 52 32.98 14.21 -7.98
CA ALA A 52 31.88 15.04 -8.46
C ALA A 52 32.01 15.19 -9.97
N ILE A 53 31.27 14.37 -10.73
CA ILE A 53 31.17 14.49 -12.19
C ILE A 53 29.82 15.10 -12.57
N THR A 54 29.76 15.66 -13.79
CA THR A 54 28.52 16.07 -14.45
C THR A 54 28.16 15.05 -15.54
N ALA A 55 26.89 15.03 -15.96
CA ALA A 55 26.40 14.03 -16.91
C ALA A 55 27.15 14.06 -18.27
N ASP A 56 27.60 15.22 -18.72
CA ASP A 56 28.41 15.41 -19.94
C ASP A 56 29.83 14.81 -19.84
N LYS A 57 30.29 14.50 -18.62
CA LYS A 57 31.58 13.84 -18.37
C LYS A 57 31.47 12.32 -18.25
N VAL A 58 30.25 11.76 -18.29
CA VAL A 58 30.05 10.31 -18.28
C VAL A 58 30.44 9.75 -19.66
N PRO A 59 31.40 8.80 -19.74
CA PRO A 59 31.80 8.21 -21.00
C PRO A 59 30.63 7.57 -21.75
N ALA A 60 30.61 7.68 -23.08
CA ALA A 60 29.49 7.19 -23.89
C ALA A 60 29.18 5.69 -23.68
N GLY A 61 30.21 4.85 -23.48
CA GLY A 61 30.06 3.42 -23.21
C GLY A 61 29.71 3.05 -21.76
N ALA A 62 29.59 4.03 -20.85
CA ALA A 62 29.30 3.78 -19.43
C ALA A 62 27.80 3.83 -19.08
N TRP A 63 26.94 4.08 -20.08
CA TRP A 63 25.49 4.13 -19.91
C TRP A 63 24.86 2.76 -20.19
N SER A 64 23.86 2.41 -19.40
CA SER A 64 23.01 1.23 -19.59
C SER A 64 21.56 1.67 -19.85
N THR A 65 20.75 0.82 -20.49
CA THR A 65 19.33 1.16 -20.75
C THR A 65 18.44 0.55 -19.67
N VAL A 66 17.55 1.35 -19.09
CA VAL A 66 16.63 0.94 -18.02
C VAL A 66 15.23 1.52 -18.23
N ASP A 67 14.22 0.86 -17.66
CA ASP A 67 12.85 1.35 -17.61
C ASP A 67 12.49 1.72 -16.18
N LEU A 68 11.65 2.75 -16.02
CA LEU A 68 11.09 3.14 -14.72
C LEU A 68 9.82 2.32 -14.42
N PRO A 69 9.53 2.05 -13.14
CA PRO A 69 10.32 2.40 -11.95
C PRO A 69 11.65 1.63 -11.90
N HIS A 70 12.72 2.30 -11.44
CA HIS A 70 14.08 1.75 -11.44
C HIS A 70 14.79 1.96 -10.09
N ALA A 71 15.35 0.87 -9.55
CA ALA A 71 16.25 0.88 -8.41
C ALA A 71 17.69 1.10 -8.88
N ALA A 72 18.41 2.07 -8.30
CA ALA A 72 19.79 2.37 -8.66
C ALA A 72 20.77 1.21 -8.36
N HIS A 73 20.36 0.29 -7.49
CA HIS A 73 21.11 -0.90 -7.11
C HIS A 73 20.14 -2.02 -6.77
N ILE A 74 20.49 -3.25 -7.16
CA ILE A 74 19.76 -4.45 -6.78
C ILE A 74 20.46 -5.01 -5.54
N GLU A 75 19.80 -4.90 -4.40
CA GLU A 75 20.35 -5.30 -3.11
C GLU A 75 20.30 -6.84 -2.93
N PRO A 76 21.16 -7.44 -2.08
CA PRO A 76 20.93 -8.79 -1.60
C PRO A 76 19.66 -8.84 -0.73
N ARG A 77 19.14 -10.04 -0.48
CA ARG A 77 17.92 -10.22 0.33
C ARG A 77 18.03 -9.64 1.73
N VAL A 78 19.22 -9.70 2.34
CA VAL A 78 19.56 -9.06 3.61
C VAL A 78 20.74 -8.11 3.35
N PRO A 79 20.48 -6.83 3.07
CA PRO A 79 21.52 -5.85 2.81
C PRO A 79 22.14 -5.35 4.11
N THR A 80 23.42 -5.63 4.31
CA THR A 80 24.20 -5.19 5.49
C THR A 80 25.01 -3.92 5.24
N ALA A 81 25.11 -3.50 3.97
CA ALA A 81 25.71 -2.25 3.54
C ALA A 81 24.97 -1.75 2.29
N PRO A 82 23.69 -1.34 2.42
CA PRO A 82 22.90 -0.90 1.28
C PRO A 82 23.59 0.24 0.53
N TRP A 83 23.41 0.28 -0.78
CA TRP A 83 24.12 1.23 -1.62
C TRP A 83 23.60 2.67 -1.42
N GLN A 84 24.54 3.60 -1.21
CA GLN A 84 24.30 5.04 -1.26
C GLN A 84 25.27 5.72 -2.22
N GLY A 85 24.76 6.60 -3.07
CA GLY A 85 25.61 7.31 -4.01
C GLY A 85 24.88 8.28 -4.92
N THR A 86 25.54 8.62 -6.01
CA THR A 86 25.01 9.46 -7.07
C THR A 86 24.78 8.62 -8.32
N VAL A 87 23.64 8.83 -8.97
CA VAL A 87 23.36 8.28 -10.30
C VAL A 87 22.88 9.37 -11.26
N PHE A 88 23.06 9.12 -12.54
CA PHE A 88 22.53 9.92 -13.63
C PHE A 88 21.53 9.11 -14.45
N TYR A 89 20.44 9.77 -14.82
CA TYR A 89 19.49 9.30 -15.82
C TYR A 89 19.44 10.32 -16.96
N ARG A 90 19.40 9.85 -18.20
CA ARG A 90 19.27 10.69 -19.39
C ARG A 90 18.25 10.07 -20.35
N LYS A 91 17.35 10.89 -20.87
CA LYS A 91 16.38 10.45 -21.88
C LYS A 91 16.20 11.50 -22.95
N THR A 92 16.23 11.05 -24.19
CA THR A 92 15.73 11.82 -25.33
C THR A 92 14.28 11.47 -25.59
N PHE A 93 13.46 12.47 -25.89
CA PHE A 93 12.05 12.29 -26.21
C PHE A 93 11.60 13.34 -27.21
N ASP A 94 10.60 12.98 -28.02
CA ASP A 94 10.00 13.89 -28.98
C ASP A 94 8.76 14.56 -28.37
N ALA A 95 8.76 15.89 -28.37
CA ALA A 95 7.66 16.72 -27.93
C ALA A 95 7.74 18.09 -28.59
N ALA A 96 6.65 18.49 -29.24
CA ALA A 96 6.45 19.82 -29.78
C ALA A 96 5.10 20.35 -29.31
N LEU A 97 5.04 21.62 -28.94
CA LEU A 97 3.82 22.27 -28.49
C LEU A 97 3.18 23.05 -29.63
N LYS A 98 1.86 22.96 -29.73
CA LYS A 98 1.08 23.88 -30.54
C LYS A 98 1.08 25.27 -29.90
N PRO A 99 0.87 26.35 -30.68
CA PRO A 99 0.78 27.70 -30.12
C PRO A 99 -0.23 27.79 -28.97
N GLY A 100 0.23 28.24 -27.81
CA GLY A 100 -0.60 28.43 -26.62
C GLY A 100 -0.70 27.21 -25.69
N GLU A 101 -0.22 26.03 -26.09
CA GLU A 101 -0.15 24.88 -25.19
C GLU A 101 0.92 25.09 -24.09
N ARG A 102 0.78 24.33 -23.02
CA ARG A 102 1.69 24.24 -21.88
C ARG A 102 2.26 22.84 -21.79
N ALA A 103 3.50 22.73 -21.32
CA ALA A 103 4.11 21.45 -20.99
C ALA A 103 4.57 21.45 -19.53
N ILE A 104 4.21 20.39 -18.82
CA ILE A 104 4.61 20.14 -17.43
C ILE A 104 5.40 18.83 -17.41
N LEU A 105 6.66 18.90 -16.99
CA LEU A 105 7.49 17.73 -16.75
C LEU A 105 7.33 17.32 -15.28
N ARG A 106 6.72 16.16 -15.04
CA ARG A 106 6.33 15.69 -13.71
C ARG A 106 7.07 14.40 -13.33
N PHE A 107 7.64 14.39 -12.14
CA PHE A 107 8.32 13.25 -11.53
C PHE A 107 7.48 12.76 -10.34
N GLU A 108 7.21 11.46 -10.26
CA GLU A 108 6.41 10.91 -9.15
C GLU A 108 7.22 10.72 -7.86
N ALA A 109 8.48 10.28 -7.97
CA ALA A 109 9.44 10.21 -6.87
C ALA A 109 10.86 9.93 -7.38
N VAL A 110 11.85 10.57 -6.76
CA VAL A 110 13.28 10.33 -7.02
C VAL A 110 14.01 10.32 -5.69
N MET A 111 14.57 9.17 -5.28
CA MET A 111 15.25 9.07 -3.99
C MET A 111 16.69 9.59 -4.08
N ASN A 112 17.13 10.58 -3.29
CA ASN A 112 16.41 11.43 -2.31
C ASN A 112 16.51 12.93 -2.67
N VAL A 113 17.64 13.34 -3.23
CA VAL A 113 17.84 14.67 -3.82
C VAL A 113 17.94 14.52 -5.32
N ALA A 114 17.15 15.30 -6.06
CA ALA A 114 17.12 15.28 -7.52
C ALA A 114 17.45 16.65 -8.09
N ASP A 115 18.41 16.71 -9.01
CA ASP A 115 18.63 17.87 -9.87
C ASP A 115 18.22 17.53 -11.30
N VAL A 116 17.49 18.42 -11.95
CA VAL A 116 16.92 18.17 -13.28
C VAL A 116 17.38 19.22 -14.28
N TRP A 117 17.79 18.77 -15.45
CA TRP A 117 18.10 19.60 -16.60
C TRP A 117 17.24 19.20 -17.79
N LEU A 118 16.82 20.19 -18.58
CA LEU A 118 16.17 20.01 -19.86
C LEU A 118 16.93 20.80 -20.92
N ASN A 119 17.37 20.13 -21.97
CA ASN A 119 18.12 20.73 -23.08
C ASN A 119 19.35 21.54 -22.59
N GLY A 120 20.04 21.02 -21.57
CA GLY A 120 21.21 21.66 -20.94
C GLY A 120 20.89 22.76 -19.91
N LYS A 121 19.63 23.22 -19.81
CA LYS A 121 19.22 24.20 -18.81
C LYS A 121 18.83 23.51 -17.50
N HIS A 122 19.44 23.92 -16.39
CA HIS A 122 19.03 23.47 -15.04
C HIS A 122 17.65 24.02 -14.70
N LEU A 123 16.71 23.12 -14.41
CA LEU A 123 15.34 23.47 -14.02
C LEU A 123 15.24 23.74 -12.52
N GLY A 124 16.01 23.00 -11.72
CA GLY A 124 16.06 23.15 -10.27
C GLY A 124 16.43 21.86 -9.55
N GLN A 125 16.35 21.95 -8.22
CA GLN A 125 16.60 20.84 -7.30
C GLN A 125 15.33 20.53 -6.50
N HIS A 126 15.05 19.24 -6.32
CA HIS A 126 14.03 18.73 -5.41
C HIS A 126 14.69 18.03 -4.21
N LEU A 127 14.18 18.31 -3.02
CA LEU A 127 14.58 17.69 -1.76
C LEU A 127 13.47 16.76 -1.27
N GLY A 128 13.82 15.52 -0.97
CA GLY A 128 12.90 14.50 -0.48
C GLY A 128 12.59 13.47 -1.56
N GLY A 129 12.55 12.19 -1.15
CA GLY A 129 12.45 11.08 -2.08
C GLY A 129 11.06 10.49 -2.32
N TYR A 130 9.99 10.98 -1.68
CA TYR A 130 8.72 10.23 -1.58
C TYR A 130 7.50 10.88 -2.24
N LEU A 131 7.57 12.17 -2.58
CA LEU A 131 6.46 12.94 -3.12
C LEU A 131 6.78 13.43 -4.54
N PRO A 132 5.73 13.67 -5.35
CA PRO A 132 5.91 14.18 -6.70
C PRO A 132 6.41 15.62 -6.69
N PHE A 133 7.05 16.00 -7.81
CA PHE A 133 7.39 17.39 -8.11
C PHE A 133 7.31 17.62 -9.62
N ALA A 134 7.14 18.88 -10.02
CA ALA A 134 6.92 19.24 -11.41
C ALA A 134 7.64 20.53 -11.80
N PHE A 135 7.92 20.67 -13.09
CA PHE A 135 8.43 21.90 -13.71
C PHE A 135 7.56 22.28 -14.90
N ASP A 136 7.24 23.57 -15.00
CA ASP A 136 6.69 24.12 -16.23
C ASP A 136 7.82 24.30 -17.25
N VAL A 137 7.77 23.52 -18.33
CA VAL A 137 8.80 23.46 -19.37
C VAL A 137 8.34 24.04 -20.70
N THR A 138 7.20 24.73 -20.72
CA THR A 138 6.54 25.24 -21.93
C THR A 138 7.48 25.98 -22.87
N GLY A 139 8.26 26.93 -22.35
CA GLY A 139 9.19 27.74 -23.15
C GLY A 139 10.58 27.12 -23.34
N LEU A 140 10.79 25.89 -22.90
CA LEU A 140 12.11 25.23 -22.83
C LEU A 140 12.24 24.03 -23.77
N LEU A 141 11.12 23.60 -24.37
CA LEU A 141 11.13 22.57 -25.40
C LEU A 141 11.70 23.12 -26.72
N LYS A 142 12.45 22.28 -27.44
CA LYS A 142 13.05 22.63 -28.73
C LYS A 142 11.97 22.63 -29.82
N ALA A 143 12.01 23.65 -30.69
CA ALA A 143 11.08 23.78 -31.81
C ALA A 143 11.14 22.58 -32.79
N GLY A 144 12.31 21.93 -32.92
CA GLY A 144 12.49 20.73 -33.75
C GLY A 144 11.96 19.44 -33.13
N GLY A 145 11.28 19.49 -31.98
CA GLY A 145 10.62 18.35 -31.35
C GLY A 145 11.53 17.46 -30.50
N LYS A 146 12.81 17.31 -30.83
CA LYS A 146 13.72 16.42 -30.08
C LYS A 146 14.30 17.09 -28.84
N ASN A 147 13.91 16.61 -27.66
CA ASN A 147 14.32 17.14 -26.36
C ASN A 147 15.18 16.13 -25.59
N GLU A 148 15.98 16.62 -24.65
CA GLU A 148 16.74 15.77 -23.73
C GLU A 148 16.54 16.22 -22.29
N VAL A 149 16.15 15.29 -21.43
CA VAL A 149 16.13 15.47 -19.98
C VAL A 149 17.26 14.69 -19.33
N VAL A 150 17.93 15.31 -18.38
CA VAL A 150 18.95 14.69 -17.52
C VAL A 150 18.56 14.88 -16.07
N VAL A 151 18.67 13.82 -15.28
CA VAL A 151 18.39 13.81 -13.85
C VAL A 151 19.62 13.30 -13.12
N ARG A 152 20.11 14.06 -12.13
CA ARG A 152 21.07 13.58 -11.15
C ARG A 152 20.29 13.22 -9.88
N ALA A 153 20.31 11.97 -9.47
CA ALA A 153 19.71 11.52 -8.23
C ALA A 153 20.80 11.14 -7.22
N ASN A 154 20.60 11.48 -5.94
CA ASN A 154 21.52 11.15 -4.86
C ASN A 154 20.74 10.71 -3.62
N ASN A 155 21.05 9.53 -3.08
CA ASN A 155 20.42 8.95 -1.89
C ASN A 155 21.36 8.87 -0.68
N LYS A 156 22.43 9.67 -0.65
CA LYS A 156 23.28 9.78 0.55
C LYS A 156 22.51 10.47 1.66
N ASP A 157 22.94 10.19 2.90
CA ASP A 157 22.39 10.83 4.10
C ASP A 157 22.34 12.35 3.94
N ASN A 158 21.18 12.93 4.25
CA ASN A 158 20.95 14.36 4.12
C ASN A 158 20.19 14.87 5.35
N ALA A 159 20.86 15.74 6.11
CA ALA A 159 20.36 16.26 7.38
C ALA A 159 19.13 17.17 7.25
N ILE A 160 18.79 17.64 6.04
CA ILE A 160 17.64 18.51 5.76
C ILE A 160 16.41 17.69 5.38
N THR A 161 16.56 16.60 4.63
CA THR A 161 15.43 15.73 4.28
C THR A 161 15.13 14.72 5.37
N GLY A 162 16.12 14.40 6.21
CA GLY A 162 16.04 13.27 7.15
C GLY A 162 15.85 11.92 6.42
N PRO A 163 15.56 10.84 7.16
CA PRO A 163 15.59 10.68 8.62
C PRO A 163 17.05 10.58 9.13
N LYS A 164 17.34 9.75 10.16
CA LYS A 164 18.71 9.45 10.60
C LYS A 164 19.59 8.96 9.44
N PRO A 165 20.93 9.11 9.56
CA PRO A 165 21.88 8.43 8.68
C PRO A 165 21.61 6.92 8.56
N LEU A 166 21.84 6.33 7.38
CA LEU A 166 21.54 4.93 7.09
C LEU A 166 22.16 3.95 8.10
N LYS A 167 23.37 4.26 8.60
CA LYS A 167 24.06 3.46 9.61
C LYS A 167 23.32 3.32 10.95
N ASP A 168 22.35 4.20 11.20
CA ASP A 168 21.55 4.26 12.43
C ASP A 168 20.04 4.22 12.13
N LEU A 169 19.63 3.88 10.90
CA LEU A 169 18.25 3.92 10.43
C LEU A 169 17.68 2.51 10.27
N ASP A 170 16.52 2.23 10.85
CA ASP A 170 15.85 0.93 10.81
C ASP A 170 15.01 0.72 9.53
N TYR A 171 15.44 1.27 8.40
CA TYR A 171 14.94 1.01 7.04
C TYR A 171 15.85 1.66 6.01
N ILE A 172 15.68 1.34 4.72
CA ILE A 172 16.62 1.76 3.67
C ILE A 172 16.01 2.85 2.78
N GLN A 173 16.76 3.90 2.46
CA GLN A 173 16.39 4.87 1.43
C GLN A 173 16.93 4.40 0.06
N HIS A 174 16.22 3.45 -0.56
CA HIS A 174 16.59 2.85 -1.85
C HIS A 174 16.71 3.90 -2.96
N GLY A 175 17.91 4.07 -3.51
CA GLY A 175 18.22 5.10 -4.49
C GLY A 175 17.59 4.86 -5.86
N GLY A 176 17.37 5.94 -6.62
CA GLY A 176 16.92 5.87 -8.01
C GLY A 176 15.61 6.58 -8.31
N MET A 177 15.19 6.53 -9.58
CA MET A 177 13.88 7.00 -10.03
C MET A 177 12.89 5.84 -9.92
N TYR A 178 12.48 5.56 -8.69
CA TYR A 178 11.69 4.37 -8.36
C TYR A 178 10.18 4.56 -8.57
N ARG A 179 9.74 5.70 -9.12
CA ARG A 179 8.38 5.94 -9.63
C ARG A 179 8.43 6.68 -10.97
N GLY A 180 7.28 6.85 -11.61
CA GLY A 180 7.20 7.29 -13.00
C GLY A 180 7.61 8.74 -13.27
N VAL A 181 7.81 9.03 -14.55
CA VAL A 181 8.01 10.38 -15.09
C VAL A 181 7.07 10.58 -16.27
N SER A 182 6.47 11.76 -16.37
CA SER A 182 5.55 12.10 -17.46
C SER A 182 5.77 13.51 -17.99
N LEU A 183 5.44 13.71 -19.26
CA LEU A 183 5.23 15.02 -19.86
C LEU A 183 3.73 15.22 -20.06
N ILE A 184 3.17 16.20 -19.36
CA ILE A 184 1.74 16.53 -19.42
C ILE A 184 1.59 17.77 -20.29
N THR A 185 0.87 17.63 -21.40
CA THR A 185 0.54 18.74 -22.29
C THR A 185 -0.86 19.25 -21.99
N LYS A 186 -0.98 20.56 -21.76
CA LYS A 186 -2.24 21.23 -21.40
C LYS A 186 -2.56 22.38 -22.37
N PRO A 187 -3.84 22.67 -22.64
CA PRO A 187 -4.23 23.86 -23.40
C PRO A 187 -3.94 25.16 -22.62
N ALA A 188 -4.12 26.31 -23.27
CA ALA A 188 -3.84 27.62 -22.66
C ALA A 188 -4.70 27.89 -21.41
N VAL A 189 -5.97 27.46 -21.44
CA VAL A 189 -6.86 27.47 -20.28
C VAL A 189 -7.08 26.05 -19.77
N HIS A 190 -6.62 25.74 -18.56
CA HIS A 190 -6.53 24.36 -18.05
C HIS A 190 -6.70 24.26 -16.54
N ILE A 191 -6.90 23.04 -16.06
CA ILE A 191 -6.88 22.69 -14.62
C ILE A 191 -5.41 22.59 -14.21
N THR A 192 -5.03 23.29 -13.14
CA THR A 192 -3.62 23.36 -12.69
C THR A 192 -3.14 22.04 -12.08
N ASP A 193 -1.82 21.90 -11.93
CA ASP A 193 -1.19 20.79 -11.23
C ASP A 193 -1.04 21.12 -9.73
N GLU A 194 -1.40 20.21 -8.84
CA GLU A 194 -1.39 20.42 -7.39
C GLU A 194 0.01 20.59 -6.80
N MET A 195 1.06 20.10 -7.47
CA MET A 195 2.45 20.31 -7.07
C MET A 195 3.01 21.66 -7.58
N LEU A 196 2.27 22.37 -8.43
CA LEU A 196 2.56 23.74 -8.87
C LEU A 196 1.63 24.79 -8.24
N ALA A 197 0.88 24.38 -7.21
CA ALA A 197 0.01 25.26 -6.45
C ALA A 197 0.82 26.38 -5.78
N ALA A 198 0.29 27.60 -5.84
CA ALA A 198 0.89 28.78 -5.20
C ALA A 198 0.20 29.16 -3.88
N THR A 199 -0.84 28.41 -3.49
CA THR A 199 -1.68 28.71 -2.33
C THR A 199 -2.05 27.45 -1.57
N PRO A 200 -2.25 27.52 -0.25
CA PRO A 200 -2.73 26.38 0.52
C PRO A 200 -4.07 25.83 0.04
N ALA A 201 -4.23 24.51 0.17
CA ALA A 201 -5.37 23.78 -0.34
C ALA A 201 -5.64 24.03 -1.84
N GLY A 202 -4.64 24.52 -2.58
CA GLY A 202 -4.77 24.97 -3.96
C GLY A 202 -4.35 23.92 -4.98
N GLY A 203 -4.36 24.32 -6.26
CA GLY A 203 -3.99 23.46 -7.38
C GLY A 203 -5.02 22.38 -7.72
N GLY A 204 -5.11 21.96 -8.98
CA GLY A 204 -5.87 20.77 -9.39
C GLY A 204 -7.34 20.76 -8.94
N VAL A 205 -7.80 19.57 -8.55
CA VAL A 205 -9.14 19.32 -8.01
C VAL A 205 -9.04 18.99 -6.53
N PHE A 206 -9.91 19.58 -5.72
CA PHE A 206 -10.06 19.28 -4.30
C PHE A 206 -11.53 19.01 -3.99
N VAL A 207 -11.82 17.81 -3.48
CA VAL A 207 -13.16 17.35 -3.16
C VAL A 207 -13.36 17.22 -1.65
N THR A 208 -14.44 17.78 -1.14
CA THR A 208 -14.88 17.61 0.26
C THR A 208 -16.35 17.22 0.34
N PHE A 209 -16.79 16.79 1.52
CA PHE A 209 -18.14 16.29 1.75
C PHE A 209 -18.81 17.05 2.90
N PRO A 210 -19.31 18.28 2.67
CA PRO A 210 -20.05 19.04 3.70
C PRO A 210 -21.20 18.25 4.33
N GLN A 211 -21.85 17.39 3.54
CA GLN A 211 -22.86 16.45 3.99
C GLN A 211 -22.67 15.09 3.31
N ALA A 212 -22.75 14.00 4.09
CA ALA A 212 -22.85 12.65 3.55
C ALA A 212 -23.68 11.78 4.49
N GLY A 213 -24.77 11.22 3.98
CA GLY A 213 -25.63 10.28 4.68
C GLY A 213 -26.38 9.39 3.69
N LYS A 214 -27.11 8.41 4.20
CA LYS A 214 -27.80 7.40 3.38
C LYS A 214 -28.85 8.00 2.43
N GLU A 215 -29.47 9.12 2.81
CA GLU A 215 -30.52 9.78 2.01
C GLU A 215 -29.97 10.80 1.00
N LYS A 216 -28.92 11.53 1.39
CA LYS A 216 -28.31 12.58 0.56
C LYS A 216 -26.86 12.85 0.92
N ALA A 217 -26.09 13.29 -0.07
CA ALA A 217 -24.78 13.89 0.11
C ALA A 217 -24.65 15.15 -0.71
N THR A 218 -23.84 16.09 -0.22
CA THR A 218 -23.33 17.22 -1.00
C THR A 218 -21.84 16.98 -1.20
N VAL A 219 -21.43 16.78 -2.44
CA VAL A 219 -20.03 16.69 -2.85
C VAL A 219 -19.59 18.08 -3.30
N GLN A 220 -18.68 18.70 -2.56
CA GLN A 220 -18.15 20.01 -2.87
C GLN A 220 -16.87 19.87 -3.68
N VAL A 221 -16.87 20.38 -4.91
CA VAL A 221 -15.69 20.33 -5.79
C VAL A 221 -15.10 21.73 -5.94
N LYS A 222 -13.86 21.92 -5.49
CA LYS A 222 -13.05 23.11 -5.73
C LYS A 222 -12.00 22.80 -6.79
N THR A 223 -12.05 23.51 -7.91
CA THR A 223 -11.12 23.34 -9.04
C THR A 223 -10.32 24.62 -9.23
N GLU A 224 -9.00 24.53 -9.30
CA GLU A 224 -8.18 25.67 -9.73
C GLU A 224 -7.96 25.64 -11.24
N VAL A 225 -8.35 26.72 -11.92
CA VAL A 225 -8.22 26.90 -13.37
C VAL A 225 -7.29 28.06 -13.66
N ALA A 226 -6.38 27.89 -14.61
CA ALA A 226 -5.44 28.91 -15.06
C ALA A 226 -5.73 29.32 -16.50
N ASN A 227 -5.67 30.62 -16.80
CA ASN A 227 -5.60 31.15 -18.16
C ASN A 227 -4.18 31.67 -18.44
N THR A 228 -3.41 30.90 -19.19
CA THR A 228 -2.04 31.29 -19.58
C THR A 228 -1.97 32.03 -20.92
N ALA A 229 -3.12 32.28 -21.58
CA ALA A 229 -3.17 33.09 -22.78
C ALA A 229 -2.89 34.57 -22.45
N LYS A 230 -2.48 35.33 -23.48
CA LYS A 230 -2.25 36.78 -23.38
C LYS A 230 -3.55 37.62 -23.44
N VAL A 231 -4.70 36.97 -23.52
CA VAL A 231 -6.02 37.59 -23.60
C VAL A 231 -6.95 36.97 -22.57
N ALA A 232 -7.99 37.70 -22.19
CA ALA A 232 -9.06 37.14 -21.36
C ALA A 232 -9.79 36.03 -22.12
N ARG A 233 -10.20 34.99 -21.40
CA ARG A 233 -10.93 33.85 -21.95
C ARG A 233 -12.14 33.54 -21.08
N THR A 234 -13.28 33.29 -21.72
CA THR A 234 -14.47 32.79 -21.06
C THR A 234 -14.58 31.30 -21.31
N VAL A 235 -14.63 30.53 -20.23
CA VAL A 235 -14.69 29.06 -20.26
C VAL A 235 -15.77 28.56 -19.32
N THR A 236 -16.22 27.34 -19.52
CA THR A 236 -17.14 26.63 -18.62
C THR A 236 -16.35 25.59 -17.85
N VAL A 237 -16.39 25.65 -16.52
CA VAL A 237 -15.93 24.58 -15.63
C VAL A 237 -17.11 23.67 -15.36
N ARG A 238 -16.95 22.38 -15.57
CA ARG A 238 -18.00 21.36 -15.45
C ARG A 238 -17.51 20.22 -14.58
N ASN A 239 -18.35 19.79 -13.66
CA ASN A 239 -18.15 18.62 -12.82
C ASN A 239 -19.26 17.62 -13.09
N THR A 240 -18.90 16.40 -13.46
CA THR A 240 -19.84 15.29 -13.68
C THR A 240 -19.44 14.14 -12.77
N LEU A 241 -20.33 13.75 -11.86
CA LEU A 241 -20.11 12.63 -10.95
C LEU A 241 -20.84 11.40 -11.48
N ALA A 242 -20.13 10.29 -11.61
CA ALA A 242 -20.68 9.02 -12.06
C ALA A 242 -20.48 7.91 -11.02
N TRP A 243 -21.46 7.02 -10.92
CA TRP A 243 -21.39 5.77 -10.18
C TRP A 243 -21.71 4.62 -11.14
N GLN A 244 -20.82 3.61 -11.20
CA GLN A 244 -20.95 2.48 -12.13
C GLN A 244 -21.21 2.91 -13.60
N GLY A 245 -20.55 3.99 -14.04
CA GLY A 245 -20.67 4.53 -15.41
C GLY A 245 -21.94 5.36 -15.66
N ARG A 246 -22.84 5.51 -14.68
CA ARG A 246 -24.03 6.35 -14.78
C ARG A 246 -23.82 7.69 -14.07
N GLU A 247 -24.15 8.79 -14.76
CA GLU A 247 -24.18 10.13 -14.15
C GLU A 247 -25.20 10.18 -13.00
N VAL A 248 -24.74 10.59 -11.81
CA VAL A 248 -25.57 10.74 -10.60
C VAL A 248 -25.72 12.19 -10.16
N ALA A 249 -24.81 13.07 -10.56
CA ALA A 249 -24.90 14.52 -10.33
C ALA A 249 -24.01 15.29 -11.30
N ARG A 250 -24.38 16.55 -11.58
CA ARG A 250 -23.62 17.44 -12.44
C ARG A 250 -23.81 18.91 -12.07
N ALA A 251 -22.76 19.70 -12.20
CA ALA A 251 -22.81 21.15 -12.10
C ALA A 251 -21.84 21.78 -13.11
N GLU A 252 -22.18 22.96 -13.62
CA GLU A 252 -21.29 23.73 -14.47
C GLU A 252 -21.42 25.23 -14.19
N GLN A 253 -20.31 25.95 -14.34
CA GLN A 253 -20.22 27.38 -14.14
C GLN A 253 -19.35 28.01 -15.21
N GLN A 254 -19.90 29.04 -15.87
CA GLN A 254 -19.12 29.86 -16.78
C GLN A 254 -18.30 30.88 -16.01
N VAL A 255 -17.02 31.02 -16.36
CA VAL A 255 -16.10 31.99 -15.75
C VAL A 255 -15.28 32.70 -16.83
N THR A 256 -15.07 34.00 -16.63
CA THR A 256 -14.14 34.80 -17.44
C THR A 256 -12.86 35.02 -16.65
N LEU A 257 -11.74 34.51 -17.18
CA LEU A 257 -10.40 34.61 -16.60
C LEU A 257 -9.59 35.66 -17.38
N LYS A 258 -8.99 36.62 -16.67
CA LYS A 258 -8.03 37.56 -17.26
C LYS A 258 -6.79 36.83 -17.77
N ALA A 259 -6.03 37.47 -18.63
CA ALA A 259 -4.73 36.97 -19.08
C ALA A 259 -3.81 36.72 -17.87
N GLY A 260 -3.22 35.53 -17.77
CA GLY A 260 -2.34 35.13 -16.67
C GLY A 260 -3.05 34.80 -15.34
N GLU A 261 -4.38 34.88 -15.27
CA GLU A 261 -5.11 34.65 -14.02
C GLU A 261 -5.19 33.16 -13.65
N ARG A 262 -5.08 32.87 -12.35
CA ARG A 262 -5.52 31.61 -11.74
C ARG A 262 -6.73 31.89 -10.85
N ARG A 263 -7.74 31.02 -10.90
CA ARG A 263 -8.96 31.17 -10.09
C ARG A 263 -9.46 29.83 -9.59
N HIS A 264 -9.88 29.79 -8.34
CA HIS A 264 -10.65 28.68 -7.78
C HIS A 264 -12.13 28.83 -8.13
N VAL A 265 -12.72 27.77 -8.66
CA VAL A 265 -14.16 27.64 -8.92
C VAL A 265 -14.69 26.53 -8.05
N THR A 266 -15.70 26.84 -7.23
CA THR A 266 -16.24 25.93 -6.21
C THR A 266 -17.71 25.67 -6.49
N MET A 267 -18.08 24.42 -6.74
CA MET A 267 -19.46 24.02 -7.05
C MET A 267 -19.91 22.83 -6.21
N PRO A 268 -21.12 22.85 -5.63
CA PRO A 268 -21.71 21.69 -4.99
C PRO A 268 -22.34 20.76 -6.04
N LEU A 269 -22.31 19.46 -5.75
CA LEU A 269 -23.06 18.41 -6.43
C LEU A 269 -23.93 17.72 -5.39
N ASP A 270 -25.25 17.84 -5.50
CA ASP A 270 -26.18 17.15 -4.62
C ASP A 270 -26.50 15.76 -5.19
N VAL A 271 -26.28 14.74 -4.38
CA VAL A 271 -26.46 13.33 -4.73
C VAL A 271 -27.55 12.74 -3.84
N ALA A 272 -28.67 12.34 -4.43
CA ALA A 272 -29.71 11.59 -3.74
C ALA A 272 -29.28 10.13 -3.57
N GLN A 273 -29.51 9.57 -2.38
CA GLN A 273 -29.20 8.17 -2.03
C GLN A 273 -27.78 7.73 -2.45
N PRO A 274 -26.74 8.45 -2.01
CA PRO A 274 -25.36 8.18 -2.43
C PRO A 274 -24.91 6.79 -1.94
N GLN A 275 -24.08 6.13 -2.75
CA GLN A 275 -23.40 4.92 -2.31
C GLN A 275 -22.19 5.31 -1.45
N LEU A 276 -22.33 5.22 -0.13
CA LEU A 276 -21.29 5.65 0.79
C LEU A 276 -20.08 4.71 0.77
N TRP A 277 -18.89 5.25 0.96
CA TRP A 277 -17.65 4.50 1.09
C TRP A 277 -17.42 4.08 2.56
N SER A 278 -17.03 2.82 2.77
CA SER A 278 -16.55 2.29 4.05
C SER A 278 -15.60 1.10 3.82
N PRO A 279 -14.88 0.62 4.86
CA PRO A 279 -14.05 -0.58 4.73
C PRO A 279 -14.80 -1.83 4.26
N GLN A 280 -16.10 -1.95 4.56
CA GLN A 280 -16.93 -3.08 4.15
C GLN A 280 -17.64 -2.84 2.82
N ALA A 281 -17.87 -1.58 2.45
CA ALA A 281 -18.51 -1.18 1.20
C ALA A 281 -17.68 -0.04 0.56
N PRO A 282 -16.55 -0.35 -0.11
CA PRO A 282 -15.63 0.64 -0.67
C PRO A 282 -16.16 1.24 -1.99
N ASN A 283 -17.35 1.85 -1.93
CA ASN A 283 -18.01 2.43 -3.09
C ASN A 283 -17.26 3.66 -3.60
N LEU A 284 -16.70 3.57 -4.80
CA LEU A 284 -15.99 4.66 -5.46
C LEU A 284 -16.80 5.21 -6.64
N HIS A 285 -16.86 6.54 -6.69
CA HIS A 285 -17.42 7.31 -7.78
C HIS A 285 -16.30 7.86 -8.65
N VAL A 286 -16.61 8.18 -9.89
CA VAL A 286 -15.69 8.87 -10.82
C VAL A 286 -16.21 10.29 -11.01
N LEU A 287 -15.42 11.28 -10.59
CA LEU A 287 -15.65 12.69 -10.85
C LEU A 287 -14.84 13.10 -12.07
N ASP A 288 -15.51 13.46 -13.16
CA ASP A 288 -14.91 14.12 -14.32
C ASP A 288 -15.04 15.64 -14.15
N THR A 289 -13.90 16.32 -13.98
CA THR A 289 -13.81 17.78 -13.96
C THR A 289 -13.24 18.25 -15.28
N ALA A 290 -13.99 19.06 -16.03
CA ALA A 290 -13.63 19.54 -17.35
C ALA A 290 -13.66 21.07 -17.45
N VAL A 291 -12.75 21.63 -18.25
CA VAL A 291 -12.75 23.03 -18.65
C VAL A 291 -12.94 23.11 -20.16
N VAL A 292 -14.07 23.65 -20.59
CA VAL A 292 -14.52 23.70 -21.99
C VAL A 292 -14.69 25.14 -22.46
N GLY A 293 -14.28 25.44 -23.69
CA GLY A 293 -14.32 26.78 -24.28
C GLY A 293 -13.17 27.04 -25.23
N GLU A 294 -13.04 28.28 -25.69
CA GLU A 294 -11.98 28.67 -26.62
C GLU A 294 -10.59 28.63 -25.94
N GLY A 295 -9.64 27.90 -26.54
CA GLY A 295 -8.31 27.72 -25.96
C GLY A 295 -8.29 26.83 -24.70
N ALA A 296 -9.39 26.11 -24.43
CA ALA A 296 -9.53 25.11 -23.38
C ALA A 296 -9.66 23.70 -23.98
N GLY A 297 -10.26 22.75 -23.26
CA GLY A 297 -10.32 21.33 -23.62
C GLY A 297 -9.39 20.50 -22.75
N ASP A 298 -9.44 20.72 -21.43
CA ASP A 298 -8.73 19.94 -20.42
C ASP A 298 -9.75 19.24 -19.52
N SER A 299 -9.47 18.00 -19.13
CA SER A 299 -10.24 17.29 -18.10
C SER A 299 -9.34 16.47 -17.19
N VAL A 300 -9.79 16.28 -15.95
CA VAL A 300 -9.16 15.43 -14.94
C VAL A 300 -10.23 14.53 -14.35
N GLN A 301 -9.96 13.22 -14.36
CA GLN A 301 -10.78 12.25 -13.66
C GLN A 301 -10.22 11.99 -12.27
N THR A 302 -11.08 12.12 -11.26
CA THR A 302 -10.76 11.85 -9.85
C THR A 302 -11.67 10.74 -9.34
N ARG A 303 -11.10 9.67 -8.79
CA ARG A 303 -11.87 8.67 -8.04
C ARG A 303 -12.10 9.21 -6.63
N ILE A 304 -13.35 9.17 -6.17
CA ILE A 304 -13.72 9.64 -4.82
C ILE A 304 -14.63 8.65 -4.12
N GLY A 305 -14.52 8.56 -2.79
CA GLY A 305 -15.48 7.85 -1.94
C GLY A 305 -16.28 8.85 -1.11
N ILE A 306 -17.61 8.79 -1.17
CA ILE A 306 -18.47 9.68 -0.38
C ILE A 306 -18.54 9.15 1.05
N ARG A 307 -17.95 9.87 2.00
CA ARG A 307 -17.92 9.47 3.41
C ARG A 307 -17.72 10.66 4.34
N ARG A 308 -18.16 10.52 5.59
CA ARG A 308 -17.80 11.44 6.67
C ARG A 308 -17.23 10.72 7.89
N LEU A 309 -16.17 11.29 8.43
CA LEU A 309 -15.49 10.86 9.65
C LEU A 309 -15.79 11.87 10.77
N SER A 310 -15.94 11.37 11.99
CA SER A 310 -16.07 12.19 13.21
C SER A 310 -15.65 11.38 14.43
N PHE A 311 -15.56 12.03 15.58
CA PHE A 311 -15.39 11.37 16.87
C PHE A 311 -16.58 11.71 17.77
N ASP A 312 -17.04 10.73 18.54
CA ASP A 312 -18.09 10.94 19.54
C ASP A 312 -17.52 11.54 20.85
N ASN A 313 -18.40 11.75 21.84
CA ASN A 313 -18.02 12.28 23.15
C ASN A 313 -17.11 11.36 23.97
N GLN A 314 -16.95 10.09 23.55
CA GLN A 314 -16.04 9.10 24.13
C GLN A 314 -14.76 8.95 23.31
N HIS A 315 -14.56 9.82 22.32
CA HIS A 315 -13.42 9.81 21.41
C HIS A 315 -13.33 8.53 20.55
N LYS A 316 -14.46 7.85 20.32
CA LYS A 316 -14.55 6.73 19.39
C LYS A 316 -14.79 7.24 17.98
N LEU A 317 -14.15 6.57 17.01
CA LEU A 317 -14.31 6.91 15.61
C LEU A 317 -15.73 6.58 15.14
N VAL A 318 -16.31 7.50 14.38
CA VAL A 318 -17.62 7.36 13.75
C VAL A 318 -17.44 7.57 12.25
N LEU A 319 -17.86 6.59 11.46
CA LEU A 319 -17.86 6.63 9.99
C LEU A 319 -19.30 6.57 9.49
N ASN A 320 -19.72 7.59 8.73
CA ASN A 320 -21.07 7.67 8.16
C ASN A 320 -22.20 7.55 9.20
N GLY A 321 -21.95 8.05 10.42
CA GLY A 321 -22.89 8.00 11.55
C GLY A 321 -22.83 6.73 12.39
N GLU A 322 -22.01 5.74 12.02
CA GLU A 322 -21.88 4.47 12.74
C GLU A 322 -20.51 4.38 13.45
N PRO A 323 -20.43 3.93 14.72
CA PRO A 323 -19.17 3.69 15.40
C PRO A 323 -18.31 2.65 14.66
N LEU A 324 -16.99 2.89 14.62
CA LEU A 324 -16.03 2.01 13.96
C LEU A 324 -14.80 1.79 14.84
N GLN A 325 -14.55 0.53 15.21
CA GLN A 325 -13.28 0.10 15.76
C GLN A 325 -12.42 -0.45 14.62
N LEU A 326 -11.17 -0.04 14.55
CA LEU A 326 -10.25 -0.48 13.51
C LEU A 326 -9.21 -1.45 14.08
N ARG A 327 -8.95 -2.51 13.31
CA ARG A 327 -7.77 -3.33 13.47
C ARG A 327 -6.84 -3.06 12.30
N GLY A 328 -5.59 -2.71 12.58
CA GLY A 328 -4.64 -2.34 11.55
C GLY A 328 -3.24 -2.86 11.74
N VAL A 329 -2.39 -2.44 10.82
CA VAL A 329 -1.01 -2.90 10.67
C VAL A 329 -0.12 -1.77 10.12
N ASN A 330 1.17 -1.84 10.41
CA ASN A 330 2.19 -0.97 9.82
C ASN A 330 2.74 -1.59 8.54
N ARG A 331 3.22 -0.75 7.61
CA ARG A 331 3.84 -1.21 6.36
C ARG A 331 5.03 -0.35 5.97
N HIS A 332 6.17 -0.99 5.68
CA HIS A 332 7.17 -0.48 4.74
C HIS A 332 6.87 -0.98 3.32
N GLN A 333 7.10 -0.14 2.30
CA GLN A 333 6.64 -0.41 0.94
C GLN A 333 7.56 -1.34 0.13
N GLU A 334 8.65 -1.85 0.69
CA GLU A 334 9.70 -2.50 -0.11
C GLU A 334 9.44 -3.96 -0.47
N TYR A 335 9.98 -4.37 -1.63
CA TYR A 335 10.23 -5.78 -1.96
C TYR A 335 11.72 -6.09 -1.81
N PRO A 336 12.08 -7.37 -1.60
CA PRO A 336 13.49 -7.76 -1.58
C PRO A 336 14.16 -7.39 -2.90
N HIS A 337 15.44 -7.02 -2.84
CA HIS A 337 16.31 -6.66 -3.96
C HIS A 337 16.02 -5.30 -4.62
N VAL A 338 14.79 -5.06 -5.05
CA VAL A 338 14.40 -3.85 -5.81
C VAL A 338 13.99 -2.68 -4.93
N GLY A 339 13.82 -2.91 -3.62
CA GLY A 339 13.39 -1.89 -2.69
C GLY A 339 12.03 -1.31 -3.08
N TYR A 340 12.01 -0.01 -3.38
CA TYR A 340 10.78 0.74 -3.66
C TYR A 340 10.35 0.74 -5.14
N ALA A 341 11.13 0.18 -6.06
CA ALA A 341 10.86 0.23 -7.50
C ALA A 341 9.79 -0.78 -7.92
N LEU A 342 8.55 -0.57 -7.46
CA LEU A 342 7.43 -1.50 -7.62
C LEU A 342 6.44 -1.08 -8.71
N SER A 343 5.82 -2.08 -9.34
CA SER A 343 4.68 -1.88 -10.24
C SER A 343 3.40 -1.56 -9.47
N PRO A 344 2.40 -0.94 -10.13
CA PRO A 344 1.07 -0.76 -9.52
C PRO A 344 0.40 -2.07 -9.08
N GLN A 345 0.62 -3.16 -9.82
CA GLN A 345 0.05 -4.46 -9.51
C GLN A 345 0.70 -5.07 -8.25
N ALA A 346 2.01 -4.88 -8.03
CA ALA A 346 2.69 -5.33 -6.80
C ALA A 346 2.17 -4.57 -5.57
N GLU A 347 2.00 -3.25 -5.70
CA GLU A 347 1.42 -2.43 -4.64
C GLU A 347 -0.02 -2.84 -4.32
N TYR A 348 -0.80 -3.18 -5.35
CA TYR A 348 -2.15 -3.69 -5.17
C TYR A 348 -2.18 -5.04 -4.45
N ARG A 349 -1.31 -5.98 -4.81
CA ARG A 349 -1.21 -7.28 -4.14
C ARG A 349 -0.85 -7.13 -2.66
N ASP A 350 0.05 -6.22 -2.31
CA ASP A 350 0.37 -5.92 -0.92
C ASP A 350 -0.86 -5.39 -0.15
N ALA A 351 -1.62 -4.45 -0.73
CA ALA A 351 -2.86 -3.96 -0.12
C ALA A 351 -3.91 -5.07 0.00
N LEU A 352 -4.01 -5.94 -1.00
CA LEU A 352 -4.90 -7.10 -0.99
C LEU A 352 -4.54 -8.10 0.11
N LEU A 353 -3.24 -8.35 0.36
CA LEU A 353 -2.79 -9.18 1.46
C LEU A 353 -3.20 -8.57 2.81
N VAL A 354 -3.01 -7.27 3.00
CA VAL A 354 -3.44 -6.59 4.24
C VAL A 354 -4.93 -6.83 4.48
N LYS A 355 -5.76 -6.55 3.47
CA LYS A 355 -7.21 -6.76 3.58
C LYS A 355 -7.56 -8.24 3.79
N LYS A 356 -6.90 -9.16 3.09
CA LYS A 356 -7.17 -10.60 3.19
C LYS A 356 -6.97 -11.15 4.60
N TYR A 357 -5.96 -10.68 5.32
CA TYR A 357 -5.60 -11.18 6.66
C TYR A 357 -6.20 -10.41 7.83
N GLY A 358 -7.32 -9.72 7.58
CA GLY A 358 -8.16 -9.22 8.66
C GLY A 358 -7.97 -7.74 8.99
N PHE A 359 -7.10 -7.01 8.32
CA PHE A 359 -6.88 -5.59 8.62
C PHE A 359 -7.80 -4.68 7.78
N ASP A 360 -8.28 -3.61 8.41
CA ASP A 360 -9.10 -2.56 7.77
C ASP A 360 -8.41 -1.18 7.82
N TYR A 361 -7.23 -1.11 8.45
CA TYR A 361 -6.45 0.11 8.66
C TYR A 361 -4.95 -0.14 8.44
N ILE A 362 -4.26 0.82 7.84
CA ILE A 362 -2.80 0.79 7.66
C ILE A 362 -2.18 2.10 8.12
N ARG A 363 -1.13 1.99 8.94
CA ARG A 363 -0.19 3.08 9.15
C ARG A 363 0.96 3.00 8.13
N LEU A 364 1.15 4.06 7.35
CA LEU A 364 2.17 4.09 6.28
C LEU A 364 3.51 4.55 6.85
N SER A 365 4.18 3.61 7.50
CA SER A 365 5.39 3.83 8.27
C SER A 365 6.62 4.06 7.39
N HIS A 366 7.36 5.15 7.53
CA HIS A 366 6.94 6.44 8.10
C HIS A 366 7.19 7.51 7.03
N TYR A 367 6.55 7.34 5.87
CA TYR A 367 6.77 8.18 4.71
C TYR A 367 5.62 8.02 3.69
N PRO A 368 5.47 8.97 2.76
CA PRO A 368 4.43 8.88 1.74
C PRO A 368 4.65 7.69 0.78
N GLN A 369 3.70 6.76 0.75
CA GLN A 369 3.73 5.61 -0.17
C GLN A 369 3.16 5.97 -1.54
N SER A 370 3.23 5.03 -2.48
CA SER A 370 2.94 5.27 -3.90
C SER A 370 1.47 5.62 -4.15
N PRO A 371 1.16 6.42 -5.19
CA PRO A 371 -0.22 6.67 -5.61
C PRO A 371 -0.98 5.37 -5.93
N ALA A 372 -0.29 4.36 -6.47
CA ALA A 372 -0.88 3.05 -6.75
C ALA A 372 -1.35 2.34 -5.48
N PHE A 373 -0.55 2.35 -4.40
CA PHE A 373 -0.94 1.78 -3.12
C PHE A 373 -2.15 2.53 -2.51
N MET A 374 -2.15 3.87 -2.58
CA MET A 374 -3.27 4.68 -2.08
C MET A 374 -4.58 4.39 -2.86
N ALA A 375 -4.49 4.22 -4.18
CA ALA A 375 -5.63 3.84 -5.02
C ALA A 375 -6.13 2.41 -4.69
N ALA A 376 -5.21 1.47 -4.42
CA ALA A 376 -5.57 0.13 -3.97
C ALA A 376 -6.27 0.16 -2.59
N ALA A 377 -5.82 1.02 -1.67
CA ALA A 377 -6.45 1.19 -0.36
C ALA A 377 -7.89 1.74 -0.48
N ASP A 378 -8.11 2.71 -1.36
CA ASP A 378 -9.45 3.22 -1.69
C ASP A 378 -10.37 2.10 -2.22
N GLU A 379 -9.86 1.26 -3.13
CA GLU A 379 -10.63 0.19 -3.78
C GLU A 379 -10.94 -0.98 -2.85
N LEU A 380 -10.00 -1.36 -1.98
CA LEU A 380 -10.12 -2.51 -1.09
C LEU A 380 -10.79 -2.17 0.24
N GLY A 381 -11.12 -0.88 0.48
CA GLY A 381 -11.72 -0.45 1.73
C GLY A 381 -10.74 -0.56 2.89
N LEU A 382 -9.56 0.04 2.73
CA LEU A 382 -8.54 0.16 3.76
C LEU A 382 -8.42 1.63 4.14
N LEU A 383 -8.59 1.96 5.42
CA LEU A 383 -8.24 3.28 5.91
C LEU A 383 -6.73 3.40 6.05
N VAL A 384 -6.16 4.57 5.78
CA VAL A 384 -4.72 4.81 5.83
C VAL A 384 -4.37 6.08 6.59
N ILE A 385 -3.23 6.04 7.27
CA ILE A 385 -2.55 7.23 7.80
C ILE A 385 -1.23 7.40 7.05
N PRO A 386 -1.17 8.27 6.02
CA PRO A 386 0.08 8.67 5.40
C PRO A 386 0.86 9.60 6.33
N GLY A 387 2.18 9.42 6.39
CA GLY A 387 3.06 10.23 7.22
C GLY A 387 4.20 10.87 6.46
N VAL A 388 4.77 11.94 7.03
CA VAL A 388 6.02 12.54 6.53
C VAL A 388 7.23 11.67 6.90
N PRO A 389 8.33 11.70 6.12
CA PRO A 389 9.56 10.98 6.43
C PRO A 389 10.10 11.35 7.82
N GLY A 390 10.24 10.37 8.70
CA GLY A 390 10.84 10.58 10.02
C GLY A 390 11.02 9.29 10.80
N TRP A 391 12.06 9.23 11.63
CA TRP A 391 12.22 8.20 12.66
C TRP A 391 13.28 8.63 13.67
N GLN A 392 12.85 8.92 14.91
CA GLN A 392 13.71 9.30 16.03
C GLN A 392 14.76 10.39 15.68
N TYR A 393 14.40 11.36 14.82
CA TYR A 393 15.32 12.33 14.25
C TYR A 393 14.69 13.70 14.10
N PHE A 394 15.26 14.69 14.79
CA PHE A 394 14.95 16.10 14.59
C PHE A 394 16.24 16.89 14.43
N ASN A 395 16.29 17.75 13.41
CA ASN A 395 17.40 18.67 13.19
C ASN A 395 16.96 20.11 13.50
N LYS A 396 17.78 20.84 14.27
CA LYS A 396 17.53 22.23 14.67
C LYS A 396 17.72 23.23 13.54
N ASP A 397 18.33 22.83 12.42
CA ASP A 397 18.43 23.69 11.24
C ASP A 397 17.03 24.10 10.76
N PRO A 398 16.73 25.41 10.66
CA PRO A 398 15.45 25.87 10.14
C PRO A 398 15.09 25.33 8.74
N ALA A 399 16.07 24.96 7.92
CA ALA A 399 15.84 24.33 6.62
C ALA A 399 15.20 22.95 6.74
N PHE A 400 15.55 22.17 7.77
CA PHE A 400 14.90 20.88 8.04
C PHE A 400 13.42 21.07 8.37
N SER A 401 13.11 22.00 9.28
CA SER A 401 11.71 22.29 9.64
C SER A 401 10.88 22.77 8.44
N ARG A 402 11.45 23.65 7.59
CA ARG A 402 10.80 24.09 6.35
C ARG A 402 10.56 22.93 5.38
N GLN A 403 11.53 22.02 5.25
CA GLN A 403 11.39 20.86 4.38
C GLN A 403 10.31 19.89 4.87
N VAL A 404 10.22 19.64 6.18
CA VAL A 404 9.17 18.78 6.76
C VAL A 404 7.79 19.41 6.58
N ILE A 405 7.65 20.73 6.82
CA ILE A 405 6.38 21.45 6.58
C ILE A 405 5.99 21.36 5.10
N LYS A 406 6.91 21.63 4.17
CA LYS A 406 6.65 21.49 2.73
C LYS A 406 6.23 20.05 2.37
N THR A 407 6.87 19.06 2.98
CA THR A 407 6.52 17.64 2.76
C THR A 407 5.12 17.33 3.29
N CYS A 408 4.72 17.89 4.43
CA CYS A 408 3.34 17.79 4.94
C CYS A 408 2.34 18.41 3.95
N GLU A 409 2.63 19.62 3.45
CA GLU A 409 1.78 20.29 2.48
C GLU A 409 1.60 19.47 1.19
N ASP A 410 2.71 19.03 0.59
CA ASP A 410 2.70 18.30 -0.66
C ASP A 410 2.02 16.92 -0.49
N MET A 411 2.21 16.26 0.65
CA MET A 411 1.55 15.00 0.97
C MET A 411 0.04 15.16 1.02
N ILE A 412 -0.45 16.22 1.66
CA ILE A 412 -1.89 16.50 1.75
C ILE A 412 -2.42 16.85 0.36
N ARG A 413 -1.78 17.78 -0.37
CA ARG A 413 -2.22 18.18 -1.72
C ARG A 413 -2.31 16.99 -2.67
N ARG A 414 -1.32 16.10 -2.66
CA ARG A 414 -1.30 14.87 -3.48
C ARG A 414 -2.45 13.91 -3.12
N ASN A 415 -2.72 13.72 -1.83
CA ASN A 415 -3.57 12.62 -1.37
C ASN A 415 -4.98 13.03 -0.89
N ARG A 416 -5.32 14.33 -0.84
CA ARG A 416 -6.56 14.85 -0.22
C ARG A 416 -7.88 14.33 -0.80
N ASN A 417 -7.85 13.74 -1.99
CA ASN A 417 -9.04 13.19 -2.63
C ASN A 417 -9.20 11.67 -2.40
N HIS A 418 -8.24 11.00 -1.77
CA HIS A 418 -8.35 9.57 -1.45
C HIS A 418 -9.42 9.34 -0.39
N ALA A 419 -10.30 8.37 -0.66
CA ALA A 419 -11.36 7.97 0.27
C ALA A 419 -10.79 7.36 1.56
N SER A 420 -9.68 6.66 1.42
CA SER A 420 -8.98 5.88 2.45
C SER A 420 -8.31 6.73 3.52
N VAL A 421 -7.99 8.00 3.27
CA VAL A 421 -7.23 8.79 4.25
C VAL A 421 -8.08 9.06 5.49
N LEU A 422 -7.62 8.52 6.63
CA LEU A 422 -8.20 8.71 7.95
C LEU A 422 -7.68 9.98 8.64
N ALA A 423 -6.36 10.16 8.64
CA ALA A 423 -5.66 11.25 9.31
C ALA A 423 -4.27 11.46 8.71
N TRP A 424 -3.62 12.58 9.02
CA TRP A 424 -2.32 12.98 8.46
C TRP A 424 -1.22 12.98 9.52
N GLU A 425 -0.27 12.03 9.42
CA GLU A 425 0.88 11.95 10.32
C GLU A 425 1.98 12.92 9.86
N CYS A 426 1.75 14.23 10.04
CA CYS A 426 2.81 15.22 9.82
C CYS A 426 3.83 15.28 10.98
N SER A 427 3.61 14.49 12.04
CA SER A 427 4.57 14.24 13.11
C SER A 427 5.75 13.40 12.62
N LEU A 428 6.96 13.71 13.08
CA LEU A 428 8.10 12.83 12.91
C LEU A 428 7.95 11.62 13.83
N ASN A 429 8.11 10.40 13.30
CA ASN A 429 7.89 9.16 14.07
C ASN A 429 8.82 9.09 15.30
N GLU A 430 8.29 8.75 16.47
CA GLU A 430 9.04 8.55 17.73
C GLU A 430 10.07 9.65 18.04
N THR A 431 9.75 10.90 17.68
CA THR A 431 10.72 12.01 17.75
C THR A 431 10.20 13.09 18.69
N ASP A 432 11.01 13.48 19.67
CA ASP A 432 10.73 14.69 20.45
C ASP A 432 10.99 15.93 19.59
N MET A 433 10.08 16.91 19.70
CA MET A 433 10.03 18.09 18.85
C MET A 433 9.67 19.33 19.66
N PRO A 434 10.18 20.52 19.30
CA PRO A 434 9.75 21.78 19.92
C PRO A 434 8.24 22.02 19.76
N ASP A 435 7.58 22.52 20.81
CA ASP A 435 6.12 22.78 20.81
C ASP A 435 5.66 23.63 19.62
N ALA A 436 6.36 24.74 19.35
CA ALA A 436 6.02 25.63 18.23
C ALA A 436 6.06 24.91 16.87
N PHE A 437 6.93 23.90 16.72
CA PHE A 437 6.99 23.11 15.50
C PHE A 437 5.82 22.13 15.41
N VAL A 438 5.46 21.47 16.52
CA VAL A 438 4.27 20.61 16.62
C VAL A 438 2.99 21.40 16.30
N ASP A 439 2.85 22.60 16.86
CA ASP A 439 1.72 23.51 16.57
C ASP A 439 1.66 23.88 15.08
N THR A 440 2.82 24.15 14.48
CA THR A 440 2.91 24.48 13.06
C THR A 440 2.48 23.31 12.18
N LEU A 441 2.89 22.07 12.50
CA LEU A 441 2.50 20.88 11.75
C LEU A 441 1.01 20.59 11.86
N HIS A 442 0.43 20.67 13.07
CA HIS A 442 -1.03 20.55 13.26
C HIS A 442 -1.78 21.63 12.45
N LYS A 443 -1.35 22.89 12.53
CA LYS A 443 -1.96 23.99 11.76
C LYS A 443 -1.84 23.79 10.25
N THR A 444 -0.72 23.24 9.77
CA THR A 444 -0.49 22.98 8.34
C THR A 444 -1.55 22.01 7.80
N VAL A 445 -1.91 20.98 8.58
CA VAL A 445 -2.97 20.03 8.20
C VAL A 445 -4.29 20.74 7.90
N HIS A 446 -4.76 21.58 8.83
CA HIS A 446 -6.03 22.31 8.65
C HIS A 446 -5.95 23.48 7.66
N THR A 447 -4.74 23.94 7.34
CA THR A 447 -4.51 24.98 6.33
C THR A 447 -4.60 24.38 4.91
N GLU A 448 -4.05 23.18 4.72
CA GLU A 448 -4.09 22.47 3.43
C GLU A 448 -5.38 21.67 3.21
N TYR A 449 -6.08 21.31 4.29
CA TYR A 449 -7.38 20.66 4.25
C TYR A 449 -8.32 21.36 5.26
N PRO A 450 -8.91 22.51 4.90
CA PRO A 450 -9.84 23.23 5.76
C PRO A 450 -11.17 22.48 5.94
N GLY A 451 -11.83 22.75 7.05
CA GLY A 451 -13.10 22.13 7.43
C GLY A 451 -12.94 21.13 8.57
N ASP A 452 -13.88 20.20 8.66
CA ASP A 452 -14.03 19.27 9.79
C ASP A 452 -13.74 17.81 9.41
N GLN A 453 -13.09 17.57 8.27
CA GLN A 453 -12.81 16.23 7.72
C GLN A 453 -11.32 15.92 7.57
N ALA A 454 -10.45 16.73 8.17
CA ALA A 454 -9.02 16.45 8.26
C ALA A 454 -8.60 16.44 9.73
N PHE A 455 -7.89 15.38 10.12
CA PHE A 455 -7.36 15.21 11.45
C PHE A 455 -5.85 15.10 11.38
N SER A 456 -5.15 15.89 12.20
CA SER A 456 -3.71 15.69 12.41
C SER A 456 -3.48 14.61 13.46
N VAL A 457 -2.44 13.79 13.26
CA VAL A 457 -2.13 12.66 14.15
C VAL A 457 -0.64 12.62 14.46
N GLY A 458 -0.28 12.27 15.69
CA GLY A 458 1.12 12.22 16.09
C GLY A 458 1.40 11.72 17.50
N TRP A 459 2.70 11.53 17.76
CA TRP A 459 3.27 10.84 18.93
C TRP A 459 3.36 11.67 20.20
N LEU A 460 3.16 12.98 20.08
CA LEU A 460 3.20 13.88 21.22
C LEU A 460 1.75 14.17 21.63
N PRO A 461 1.34 13.94 22.89
CA PRO A 461 -0.04 14.15 23.35
C PRO A 461 -0.36 15.65 23.54
N ARG A 462 0.11 16.49 22.62
CA ARG A 462 0.05 17.96 22.64
C ARG A 462 -1.02 18.43 21.66
N SER A 463 -0.63 19.02 20.53
CA SER A 463 -1.52 19.77 19.62
C SER A 463 -2.30 18.92 18.62
N TYR A 464 -1.88 17.69 18.35
CA TYR A 464 -2.55 16.81 17.38
C TYR A 464 -3.98 16.44 17.81
N ASP A 465 -4.88 16.28 16.82
CA ASP A 465 -6.27 15.85 17.04
C ASP A 465 -6.33 14.43 17.57
N ILE A 466 -5.50 13.55 17.01
CA ILE A 466 -5.39 12.14 17.37
C ILE A 466 -4.01 11.87 17.97
N TYR A 467 -3.98 11.23 19.14
CA TYR A 467 -2.75 10.78 19.78
C TYR A 467 -2.35 9.38 19.29
N MET A 468 -1.10 9.23 18.85
CA MET A 468 -0.46 7.94 18.60
C MET A 468 0.29 7.48 19.84
N GLN A 469 -0.25 6.45 20.48
CA GLN A 469 0.36 5.84 21.64
C GLN A 469 1.34 4.72 21.23
N ALA A 470 2.63 4.89 21.56
CA ALA A 470 3.63 3.82 21.56
C ALA A 470 3.44 3.01 22.82
N ARG A 471 2.60 1.99 22.73
CA ARG A 471 2.46 1.04 23.83
C ARG A 471 3.14 -0.25 23.43
N GLN A 472 4.16 -0.61 24.22
CA GLN A 472 4.64 -1.97 24.26
C GLN A 472 3.89 -2.74 25.34
N HIS A 473 3.53 -3.98 25.04
CA HIS A 473 2.81 -4.87 25.95
C HIS A 473 3.50 -4.91 27.33
N ARG A 474 2.72 -4.82 28.42
CA ARG A 474 3.16 -4.80 29.84
C ARG A 474 4.11 -3.67 30.29
N ILE A 475 4.68 -2.88 29.39
CA ILE A 475 5.60 -1.76 29.72
C ILE A 475 4.84 -0.44 29.90
N GLY A 476 3.61 -0.35 29.39
CA GLY A 476 2.80 0.87 29.43
C GLY A 476 3.38 1.96 28.52
N ASP A 477 2.73 3.14 28.52
CA ASP A 477 3.21 4.33 27.81
C ASP A 477 3.92 5.27 28.80
N LYS A 478 4.90 6.03 28.31
CA LYS A 478 5.61 7.07 29.07
C LYS A 478 4.72 8.28 29.36
N HIS A 479 3.66 8.49 28.58
CA HIS A 479 2.72 9.59 28.75
C HIS A 479 1.41 9.15 29.41
N PRO A 480 0.83 9.96 30.31
CA PRO A 480 -0.52 9.71 30.80
C PRO A 480 -1.51 9.78 29.62
N LEU A 481 -2.51 8.90 29.62
CA LEU A 481 -3.51 8.86 28.55
C LEU A 481 -4.26 10.20 28.45
N PRO A 482 -4.20 10.89 27.29
CA PRO A 482 -4.89 12.15 27.12
C PRO A 482 -6.39 11.93 26.90
N LYS A 483 -7.21 12.94 27.21
CA LYS A 483 -8.65 12.94 26.92
C LYS A 483 -8.92 13.40 25.48
N LYS A 484 -8.51 12.58 24.51
CA LYS A 484 -8.69 12.82 23.07
C LYS A 484 -8.73 11.50 22.30
N PRO A 485 -9.13 11.49 21.02
CA PRO A 485 -9.01 10.31 20.17
C PRO A 485 -7.60 9.78 20.16
N LEU A 486 -7.47 8.46 20.24
CA LEU A 486 -6.17 7.82 20.30
C LEU A 486 -6.16 6.47 19.59
N ILE A 487 -4.99 6.12 19.09
CA ILE A 487 -4.68 4.82 18.49
C ILE A 487 -3.45 4.21 19.15
N VAL A 488 -3.41 2.89 19.25
CA VAL A 488 -2.15 2.17 19.49
C VAL A 488 -1.44 2.10 18.14
N SER A 489 -0.36 2.86 17.96
CA SER A 489 0.24 3.08 16.64
C SER A 489 1.10 1.90 16.16
N GLU A 490 1.82 1.26 17.07
CA GLU A 490 2.67 0.10 16.82
C GLU A 490 2.75 -0.78 18.07
N TYR A 491 2.66 -2.10 17.88
CA TYR A 491 2.81 -3.10 18.94
C TYR A 491 3.25 -4.46 18.35
N GLY A 492 3.78 -5.33 19.21
CA GLY A 492 3.97 -6.75 18.91
C GLY A 492 5.33 -7.15 18.34
N ASP A 493 6.22 -6.19 18.16
CA ASP A 493 7.63 -6.37 17.78
C ASP A 493 8.57 -6.54 19.00
N TRP A 494 8.04 -6.45 20.22
CA TRP A 494 8.80 -6.58 21.46
C TRP A 494 9.13 -8.04 21.88
N GLU A 495 10.25 -8.19 22.59
CA GLU A 495 10.84 -9.47 22.99
C GLU A 495 10.79 -9.65 24.53
N TYR A 496 10.16 -10.72 25.05
CA TYR A 496 9.93 -10.90 26.50
C TYR A 496 11.19 -10.88 27.36
N TYR A 497 12.32 -11.34 26.81
CA TYR A 497 13.59 -11.50 27.54
C TYR A 497 14.62 -10.42 27.21
N ALA A 498 14.29 -9.48 26.33
CA ALA A 498 15.16 -8.33 26.06
C ALA A 498 14.71 -7.13 26.89
N MET A 499 15.51 -6.79 27.89
CA MET A 499 15.31 -5.58 28.69
C MET A 499 15.39 -4.35 27.78
N ASN A 500 14.21 -3.84 27.38
CA ASN A 500 14.01 -2.52 26.79
C ASN A 500 14.68 -2.22 25.44
N ALA A 501 14.93 -3.23 24.61
CA ALA A 501 15.58 -3.04 23.32
C ALA A 501 14.65 -2.50 22.20
N GLY A 502 13.38 -2.21 22.51
CA GLY A 502 12.45 -1.52 21.60
C GLY A 502 12.98 -0.15 21.14
N PHE A 503 13.44 0.69 22.08
CA PHE A 503 14.03 2.01 21.76
C PHE A 503 15.56 1.97 21.53
N ASN A 504 16.25 0.94 22.02
CA ASN A 504 17.70 0.77 21.86
C ASN A 504 17.99 -0.59 21.20
N GLN A 505 17.68 -0.66 19.91
CA GLN A 505 17.84 -1.86 19.11
C GLN A 505 19.31 -2.28 18.87
N GLY A 506 20.29 -1.67 19.53
CA GLY A 506 21.71 -2.08 19.54
C GLY A 506 22.12 -2.87 20.78
N ALA A 507 21.30 -2.94 21.82
CA ALA A 507 21.64 -3.52 23.13
C ALA A 507 21.35 -5.04 23.25
N TRP A 508 21.36 -5.79 22.14
CA TRP A 508 20.93 -7.20 22.07
C TRP A 508 22.06 -8.24 22.28
N SER A 509 23.21 -7.89 22.85
CA SER A 509 24.38 -8.78 22.88
C SER A 509 24.10 -10.15 23.52
N ASP A 510 23.06 -10.26 24.36
CA ASP A 510 22.80 -11.43 25.20
C ASP A 510 21.50 -12.19 24.85
N LEU A 511 20.67 -11.72 23.91
CA LEU A 511 19.41 -12.40 23.53
C LEU A 511 19.68 -13.47 22.45
N LYS A 512 19.46 -14.75 22.77
CA LYS A 512 19.63 -15.84 21.78
C LYS A 512 18.42 -15.88 20.83
N PRO A 513 18.60 -16.31 19.56
CA PRO A 513 17.47 -16.50 18.64
C PRO A 513 16.36 -17.41 19.16
N ALA A 514 16.69 -18.37 20.03
CA ALA A 514 15.71 -19.26 20.68
C ALA A 514 14.87 -18.58 21.77
N ASP A 515 15.32 -17.42 22.27
CA ASP A 515 14.66 -16.64 23.33
C ASP A 515 13.81 -15.49 22.73
N ARG A 516 13.81 -15.33 21.40
CA ARG A 516 12.94 -14.39 20.69
C ARG A 516 11.49 -14.87 20.76
N SER A 517 10.58 -13.95 20.98
CA SER A 517 9.12 -14.08 20.98
C SER A 517 8.41 -13.37 19.83
N SER A 518 8.95 -12.28 19.28
CA SER A 518 8.33 -11.52 18.19
C SER A 518 9.00 -11.74 16.82
N ARG A 519 10.33 -11.64 16.75
CA ARG A 519 11.08 -11.68 15.50
C ARG A 519 11.41 -13.11 15.08
N GLN A 520 10.50 -13.70 14.31
CA GLN A 520 10.57 -15.08 13.87
C GLN A 520 10.56 -15.18 12.35
N LEU A 521 11.62 -15.75 11.78
CA LEU A 521 11.68 -16.04 10.35
C LEU A 521 10.78 -17.25 10.02
N LEU A 522 10.20 -17.23 8.82
CA LEU A 522 9.42 -18.37 8.33
C LEU A 522 10.27 -19.66 8.28
N SER A 523 11.56 -19.51 7.93
CA SER A 523 12.52 -20.61 7.88
C SER A 523 12.77 -21.33 9.21
N GLN A 524 12.50 -20.71 10.36
CA GLN A 524 12.74 -21.28 11.70
C GLN A 524 11.67 -22.33 12.12
N GLY A 525 10.60 -22.48 11.34
CA GLY A 525 9.66 -23.58 11.48
C GLY A 525 8.58 -23.42 12.56
N GLU A 526 7.76 -24.46 12.71
CA GLU A 526 6.48 -24.44 13.44
C GLU A 526 6.57 -23.86 14.85
N LYS A 527 7.54 -24.30 15.66
CA LYS A 527 7.71 -23.86 17.05
C LYS A 527 7.84 -22.34 17.15
N HIS A 528 8.66 -21.75 16.28
CA HIS A 528 8.91 -20.31 16.25
C HIS A 528 7.67 -19.54 15.78
N LEU A 529 6.96 -20.05 14.77
CA LEU A 529 5.73 -19.43 14.28
C LEU A 529 4.59 -19.47 15.32
N LEU A 530 4.49 -20.56 16.09
CA LEU A 530 3.57 -20.67 17.22
C LEU A 530 3.92 -19.71 18.36
N GLN A 531 5.21 -19.48 18.60
CA GLN A 531 5.69 -18.52 19.59
C GLN A 531 5.32 -17.08 19.18
N GLN A 532 5.54 -16.70 17.91
CA GLN A 532 5.12 -15.40 17.39
C GLN A 532 3.60 -15.22 17.54
N ALA A 533 2.81 -16.20 17.10
CA ALA A 533 1.35 -16.12 17.19
C ALA A 533 0.84 -16.01 18.63
N ALA A 534 1.52 -16.63 19.61
CA ALA A 534 1.20 -16.48 21.03
C ALA A 534 1.46 -15.03 21.52
N ASN A 535 2.63 -14.48 21.21
CA ASN A 535 2.98 -13.10 21.56
C ASN A 535 2.00 -12.09 20.96
N VAL A 536 1.66 -12.27 19.68
CA VAL A 536 0.70 -11.43 18.97
C VAL A 536 -0.70 -11.52 19.59
N ALA A 537 -1.17 -12.72 19.90
CA ALA A 537 -2.48 -12.91 20.53
C ALA A 537 -2.56 -12.26 21.91
N GLU A 538 -1.49 -12.38 22.71
CA GLU A 538 -1.41 -11.73 24.01
C GLU A 538 -1.40 -10.21 23.89
N ALA A 539 -0.54 -9.64 23.03
CA ALA A 539 -0.44 -8.20 22.86
C ALA A 539 -1.73 -7.59 22.30
N HIS A 540 -2.40 -8.27 21.36
CA HIS A 540 -3.68 -7.83 20.82
C HIS A 540 -4.79 -7.89 21.89
N ASP A 541 -4.85 -8.94 22.72
CA ASP A 541 -5.79 -9.03 23.83
C ASP A 541 -5.60 -7.89 24.86
N ASP A 542 -4.34 -7.58 25.17
CA ASP A 542 -3.96 -6.52 26.11
C ASP A 542 -4.28 -5.12 25.56
N ASN A 543 -4.23 -4.89 24.24
CA ASN A 543 -4.57 -3.62 23.64
C ASN A 543 -6.04 -3.21 23.87
N PHE A 544 -6.94 -4.17 24.09
CA PHE A 544 -8.33 -3.88 24.47
C PHE A 544 -8.48 -3.21 25.85
N THR A 545 -7.41 -3.12 26.66
CA THR A 545 -7.41 -2.31 27.90
C THR A 545 -7.14 -0.83 27.64
N THR A 546 -6.62 -0.48 26.46
CA THR A 546 -6.42 0.90 26.03
C THR A 546 -7.72 1.42 25.41
N PRO A 547 -8.21 2.62 25.74
CA PRO A 547 -9.44 3.18 25.17
C PRO A 547 -9.29 3.66 23.72
N ALA A 548 -8.43 3.03 22.93
CA ALA A 548 -8.16 3.34 21.52
C ALA A 548 -9.37 3.00 20.63
N PHE A 549 -9.55 3.76 19.55
CA PHE A 549 -10.47 3.38 18.48
C PHE A 549 -9.79 2.51 17.40
N ALA A 550 -8.47 2.42 17.42
CA ALA A 550 -7.69 1.57 16.52
C ALA A 550 -6.42 1.03 17.18
N ASP A 551 -5.96 -0.14 16.70
CA ASP A 551 -4.60 -0.64 16.94
C ASP A 551 -3.85 -0.87 15.60
N GLY A 552 -2.52 -0.87 15.67
CA GLY A 552 -1.64 -1.06 14.54
C GLY A 552 -0.52 -2.05 14.87
N TYR A 553 -0.60 -3.28 14.36
CA TYR A 553 0.47 -4.27 14.55
C TYR A 553 1.75 -3.85 13.81
N TRP A 554 2.92 -4.00 14.43
CA TRP A 554 4.21 -3.93 13.76
C TRP A 554 4.68 -5.36 13.46
N VAL A 555 4.71 -5.84 12.22
CA VAL A 555 4.47 -5.16 10.93
C VAL A 555 3.80 -6.13 9.94
N MET A 556 3.33 -5.67 8.77
CA MET A 556 2.70 -6.57 7.78
C MET A 556 3.69 -7.55 7.16
N PHE A 557 4.81 -7.05 6.66
CA PHE A 557 5.84 -7.81 5.95
C PHE A 557 7.18 -7.61 6.65
N ASP A 558 7.97 -8.67 6.79
CA ASP A 558 9.37 -8.53 7.17
C ASP A 558 10.08 -7.58 6.19
N TYR A 559 11.06 -6.82 6.69
CA TYR A 559 11.77 -5.83 5.89
C TYR A 559 13.26 -5.80 6.22
N ALA A 560 14.04 -5.27 5.28
CA ALA A 560 15.46 -5.03 5.39
C ALA A 560 15.74 -3.76 6.19
N ARG A 561 16.58 -3.90 7.20
CA ARG A 561 16.90 -2.81 8.14
C ARG A 561 18.08 -1.97 7.66
N GLY A 562 18.97 -2.55 6.85
CA GLY A 562 20.14 -1.87 6.28
C GLY A 562 21.31 -1.69 7.26
N TYR A 563 21.03 -1.29 8.49
CA TYR A 563 22.06 -1.11 9.53
C TYR A 563 22.39 -2.39 10.31
N ALA A 564 21.52 -3.40 10.26
CA ALA A 564 21.65 -4.66 10.95
C ALA A 564 21.88 -5.83 9.96
N PRO A 565 22.61 -6.89 10.36
CA PRO A 565 22.90 -8.03 9.49
C PRO A 565 21.73 -9.04 9.37
N ASP A 566 20.52 -8.64 9.77
CA ASP A 566 19.31 -9.45 9.73
C ASP A 566 18.09 -8.64 9.24
N LEU A 567 17.01 -9.36 8.90
CA LEU A 567 15.71 -8.74 8.62
C LEU A 567 15.03 -8.36 9.93
N GLU A 568 14.19 -7.34 9.89
CA GLU A 568 13.16 -7.16 10.91
C GLU A 568 12.09 -8.24 10.69
N ALA A 569 12.21 -9.34 11.43
CA ALA A 569 11.41 -10.55 11.22
C ALA A 569 10.10 -10.59 12.05
N SER A 570 9.61 -9.44 12.51
CA SER A 570 8.34 -9.32 13.26
C SER A 570 7.11 -9.29 12.34
N GLY A 571 7.28 -9.32 11.02
CA GLY A 571 6.17 -9.35 10.07
C GLY A 571 5.23 -10.53 10.33
N VAL A 572 3.92 -10.35 10.14
CA VAL A 572 2.98 -11.50 10.03
C VAL A 572 3.18 -12.27 8.73
N MET A 573 3.93 -11.70 7.79
CA MET A 573 4.40 -12.35 6.58
C MET A 573 5.91 -12.16 6.41
N SER A 574 6.55 -13.08 5.68
CA SER A 574 7.95 -12.93 5.30
C SER A 574 8.16 -11.75 4.35
N ILE A 575 9.42 -11.37 4.13
CA ILE A 575 9.81 -10.35 3.12
C ILE A 575 9.37 -10.77 1.72
N ASP A 576 9.24 -12.08 1.50
CA ASP A 576 8.73 -12.67 0.28
C ASP A 576 7.20 -12.82 0.30
N ARG A 577 6.45 -12.19 1.21
CA ARG A 577 4.97 -12.22 1.29
C ARG A 577 4.36 -13.60 1.60
N LEU A 578 5.14 -14.55 2.13
CA LEU A 578 4.61 -15.84 2.59
C LEU A 578 4.02 -15.68 4.00
N PRO A 579 2.80 -16.19 4.28
CA PRO A 579 2.15 -15.99 5.56
C PRO A 579 2.83 -16.81 6.68
N LYS A 580 2.99 -16.18 7.84
CA LYS A 580 3.29 -16.85 9.12
C LYS A 580 1.99 -17.18 9.84
N PHE A 581 2.03 -18.02 10.87
CA PHE A 581 0.83 -18.35 11.66
C PHE A 581 0.14 -17.13 12.30
N ALA A 582 0.89 -16.07 12.61
CA ALA A 582 0.33 -14.83 13.12
C ALA A 582 -0.64 -14.15 12.13
N ALA A 583 -0.43 -14.29 10.81
CA ALA A 583 -1.37 -13.77 9.81
C ALA A 583 -2.73 -14.47 9.93
N GLU A 584 -2.73 -15.78 10.15
CA GLU A 584 -3.92 -16.60 10.31
C GLU A 584 -4.67 -16.32 11.62
N PHE A 585 -3.93 -16.00 12.68
CA PHE A 585 -4.51 -15.46 13.90
C PHE A 585 -5.31 -14.18 13.61
N PHE A 586 -4.72 -13.19 12.93
CA PHE A 586 -5.43 -11.94 12.61
C PHE A 586 -6.61 -12.16 11.65
N ARG A 587 -6.48 -13.08 10.69
CA ARG A 587 -7.60 -13.47 9.81
C ARG A 587 -8.79 -13.99 10.62
N SER A 588 -8.54 -14.79 11.65
CA SER A 588 -9.59 -15.30 12.56
C SER A 588 -10.20 -14.24 13.47
N GLN A 589 -9.60 -13.04 13.58
CA GLN A 589 -10.21 -11.96 14.35
C GLN A 589 -11.26 -11.17 13.53
N ARG A 590 -11.42 -11.44 12.23
CA ARG A 590 -12.47 -10.85 11.39
C ARG A 590 -13.82 -11.51 11.69
N SER A 591 -14.88 -10.71 11.75
CA SER A 591 -16.24 -11.22 11.92
C SER A 591 -16.60 -12.19 10.78
N PRO A 592 -17.23 -13.35 11.07
CA PRO A 592 -17.60 -14.33 10.05
C PRO A 592 -18.66 -13.82 9.07
N GLU A 593 -19.35 -12.73 9.39
CA GLU A 593 -20.31 -12.05 8.50
C GLU A 593 -19.63 -11.17 7.44
N GLN A 594 -18.35 -10.82 7.65
CA GLN A 594 -17.58 -10.01 6.71
C GLN A 594 -16.89 -10.88 5.67
N ALA A 595 -17.48 -10.94 4.47
CA ALA A 595 -16.94 -11.66 3.32
C ALA A 595 -17.05 -10.84 2.04
N ASN A 596 -16.11 -11.04 1.12
CA ASN A 596 -16.08 -10.41 -0.19
C ASN A 596 -15.37 -11.34 -1.20
N ALA A 597 -15.83 -11.34 -2.45
CA ALA A 597 -15.27 -12.18 -3.50
C ALA A 597 -13.78 -11.89 -3.81
N GLN A 598 -13.33 -10.65 -3.60
CA GLN A 598 -12.00 -10.18 -3.94
C GLN A 598 -10.95 -10.53 -2.87
N TRP A 599 -11.23 -10.20 -1.61
CA TRP A 599 -10.28 -10.38 -0.50
C TRP A 599 -10.63 -11.55 0.44
N GLY A 600 -11.72 -12.27 0.20
CA GLY A 600 -12.15 -13.42 1.00
C GLY A 600 -12.91 -13.00 2.27
N GLY A 601 -12.61 -13.64 3.39
CA GLY A 601 -13.37 -13.50 4.65
C GLY A 601 -14.41 -14.60 4.84
N GLY A 602 -15.42 -14.34 5.65
CA GLY A 602 -16.41 -15.34 6.05
C GLY A 602 -15.97 -16.21 7.24
N PRO A 603 -16.77 -17.25 7.57
CA PRO A 603 -16.39 -18.25 8.57
C PRO A 603 -15.10 -18.96 8.17
N MET A 604 -14.18 -19.15 9.12
CA MET A 604 -12.89 -19.77 8.87
C MET A 604 -12.44 -20.64 10.05
N VAL A 605 -11.59 -21.62 9.74
CA VAL A 605 -10.82 -22.40 10.70
C VAL A 605 -9.45 -22.69 10.10
N PHE A 606 -8.40 -22.65 10.92
CA PHE A 606 -7.03 -22.91 10.51
C PHE A 606 -6.27 -23.66 11.59
N ILE A 607 -5.63 -24.77 11.21
CA ILE A 607 -4.77 -25.57 12.09
C ILE A 607 -3.35 -24.99 11.98
N ALA A 608 -2.83 -24.44 13.06
CA ALA A 608 -1.48 -23.90 13.13
C ALA A 608 -0.45 -25.00 13.42
N SER A 609 -0.29 -25.92 12.48
CA SER A 609 0.71 -27.00 12.53
C SER A 609 1.00 -27.50 11.13
N TYR A 610 2.22 -27.98 10.91
CA TYR A 610 2.62 -28.75 9.74
C TYR A 610 2.43 -30.27 9.93
N TRP A 611 2.15 -30.71 11.15
CA TRP A 611 1.90 -32.10 11.55
C TRP A 611 3.04 -33.08 11.20
N THR A 612 4.26 -32.73 11.58
CA THR A 612 5.46 -33.59 11.51
C THR A 612 5.74 -34.25 12.87
N PRO A 613 6.68 -35.21 12.96
CA PRO A 613 7.08 -35.80 14.25
C PRO A 613 7.55 -34.79 15.31
N GLU A 614 8.02 -33.61 14.89
CA GLU A 614 8.47 -32.51 15.75
C GLU A 614 7.36 -31.53 16.13
N SER A 615 6.17 -31.65 15.52
CA SER A 615 5.03 -30.78 15.81
C SER A 615 4.55 -30.96 17.25
N SER A 616 4.01 -29.88 17.82
CA SER A 616 3.45 -29.91 19.17
C SER A 616 2.20 -30.80 19.22
N PRO A 617 2.08 -31.74 20.19
CA PRO A 617 0.83 -32.49 20.39
C PRO A 617 -0.29 -31.60 20.95
N ARG A 618 0.06 -30.43 21.51
CA ARG A 618 -0.87 -29.34 21.81
C ARG A 618 -1.09 -28.52 20.54
N VAL A 619 -2.05 -28.95 19.73
CA VAL A 619 -2.41 -28.36 18.44
C VAL A 619 -3.20 -27.09 18.67
N ARG A 620 -2.74 -25.98 18.08
CA ARG A 620 -3.44 -24.70 18.13
C ARG A 620 -4.29 -24.51 16.88
N VAL A 621 -5.51 -24.04 17.06
CA VAL A 621 -6.48 -23.77 15.99
C VAL A 621 -6.98 -22.34 16.10
N PHE A 622 -6.96 -21.61 14.99
CA PHE A 622 -7.54 -20.27 14.86
C PHE A 622 -8.89 -20.38 14.15
N THR A 623 -9.92 -19.72 14.67
CA THR A 623 -11.28 -19.76 14.12
C THR A 623 -12.07 -18.53 14.55
N ASN A 624 -12.95 -18.04 13.68
CA ASN A 624 -13.95 -17.03 14.02
C ASN A 624 -15.35 -17.62 14.26
N ALA A 625 -15.49 -18.95 14.24
CA ALA A 625 -16.72 -19.66 14.54
C ALA A 625 -16.93 -19.86 16.05
N GLU A 626 -18.13 -20.26 16.47
CA GLU A 626 -18.49 -20.43 17.88
C GLU A 626 -17.81 -21.64 18.53
N GLU A 627 -17.69 -22.73 17.78
CA GLU A 627 -17.07 -23.98 18.23
C GLU A 627 -16.17 -24.58 17.17
N VAL A 628 -15.21 -25.38 17.61
CA VAL A 628 -14.36 -26.16 16.72
C VAL A 628 -14.15 -27.57 17.27
N GLU A 629 -14.24 -28.56 16.40
CA GLU A 629 -13.92 -29.96 16.66
C GLU A 629 -12.64 -30.32 15.94
N LEU A 630 -11.66 -30.85 16.68
CA LEU A 630 -10.44 -31.41 16.09
C LEU A 630 -10.56 -32.94 16.03
N ARG A 631 -10.19 -33.51 14.89
CA ARG A 631 -10.09 -34.96 14.67
C ARG A 631 -8.68 -35.33 14.27
N LEU A 632 -8.21 -36.47 14.73
CA LEU A 632 -6.96 -37.11 14.32
C LEU A 632 -7.30 -38.49 13.74
N ASN A 633 -6.96 -38.71 12.47
CA ASN A 633 -7.24 -39.97 11.76
C ASN A 633 -8.71 -40.40 11.86
N GLY A 634 -9.62 -39.43 11.70
CA GLY A 634 -11.06 -39.63 11.78
C GLY A 634 -11.64 -39.73 13.20
N LYS A 635 -10.80 -39.90 14.23
CA LYS A 635 -11.23 -39.94 15.63
C LYS A 635 -11.32 -38.52 16.21
N VAL A 636 -12.44 -38.19 16.84
CA VAL A 636 -12.60 -36.92 17.55
C VAL A 636 -11.62 -36.85 18.72
N VAL A 637 -10.80 -35.79 18.74
CA VAL A 637 -9.92 -35.42 19.86
C VAL A 637 -10.76 -34.70 20.91
N ALA A 638 -11.38 -33.58 20.53
CA ALA A 638 -12.37 -32.87 21.33
C ALA A 638 -13.17 -31.90 20.45
N ARG A 639 -14.29 -31.42 20.98
CA ARG A 639 -15.00 -30.23 20.51
C ARG A 639 -14.99 -29.17 21.60
N LYS A 640 -14.59 -27.94 21.26
CA LYS A 640 -14.40 -26.83 22.20
C LYS A 640 -15.05 -25.56 21.68
N LYS A 641 -15.53 -24.72 22.62
CA LYS A 641 -15.98 -23.36 22.31
C LYS A 641 -14.77 -22.46 22.06
N ALA A 642 -14.85 -21.59 21.06
CA ALA A 642 -13.89 -20.53 20.80
C ALA A 642 -14.40 -19.25 21.48
N ALA A 643 -14.17 -19.13 22.79
CA ALA A 643 -14.68 -18.04 23.62
C ALA A 643 -13.58 -17.53 24.56
N PRO A 644 -13.68 -16.26 25.03
CA PRO A 644 -12.72 -15.68 25.97
C PRO A 644 -12.39 -16.61 27.15
N SER A 645 -11.13 -16.59 27.57
CA SER A 645 -10.59 -17.44 28.63
C SER A 645 -9.80 -16.62 29.65
N SER A 646 -9.27 -17.27 30.69
CA SER A 646 -8.35 -16.61 31.63
C SER A 646 -7.06 -16.10 30.97
N THR A 647 -6.64 -16.71 29.86
CA THR A 647 -5.43 -16.33 29.12
C THR A 647 -5.68 -15.20 28.14
N HIS A 648 -6.87 -15.18 27.51
CA HIS A 648 -7.30 -14.15 26.57
C HIS A 648 -8.73 -13.70 26.92
N PRO A 649 -8.90 -12.85 27.95
CA PRO A 649 -10.22 -12.46 28.45
C PRO A 649 -10.97 -11.47 27.55
N ARG A 650 -10.30 -10.84 26.57
CA ARG A 650 -10.87 -9.77 25.72
C ARG A 650 -10.94 -10.13 24.24
N LEU A 651 -10.21 -11.15 23.78
CA LEU A 651 -10.36 -11.66 22.41
C LEU A 651 -11.71 -12.31 22.21
N LYS A 652 -12.48 -11.82 21.22
CA LYS A 652 -13.71 -12.47 20.76
C LYS A 652 -13.44 -13.85 20.16
N HIS A 653 -12.30 -14.00 19.48
CA HIS A 653 -11.92 -15.21 18.75
C HIS A 653 -10.54 -15.70 19.21
N PRO A 654 -10.37 -16.16 20.46
CA PRO A 654 -9.06 -16.56 20.96
C PRO A 654 -8.60 -17.87 20.31
N PRO A 655 -7.27 -18.13 20.25
CA PRO A 655 -6.76 -19.43 19.83
C PRO A 655 -7.31 -20.57 20.68
N VAL A 656 -7.70 -21.67 20.04
CA VAL A 656 -8.21 -22.87 20.71
C VAL A 656 -7.14 -23.96 20.68
N GLU A 657 -6.73 -24.45 21.84
CA GLU A 657 -5.72 -25.50 21.95
C GLU A 657 -6.35 -26.88 22.19
N PHE A 658 -5.83 -27.90 21.53
CA PHE A 658 -6.25 -29.30 21.65
C PHE A 658 -5.05 -30.17 22.00
N ASP A 659 -5.21 -31.11 22.92
CA ASP A 659 -4.18 -32.10 23.21
C ASP A 659 -4.51 -33.41 22.48
N THR A 660 -3.65 -33.80 21.55
CA THR A 660 -3.77 -35.03 20.77
C THR A 660 -3.21 -36.26 21.50
N GLY A 661 -2.55 -36.07 22.65
CA GLY A 661 -1.90 -37.12 23.43
C GLY A 661 -0.56 -37.59 22.85
N GLY A 662 -0.13 -37.04 21.71
CA GLY A 662 1.12 -37.39 21.04
C GLY A 662 0.99 -37.33 19.51
N PHE A 663 2.14 -37.33 18.83
CA PHE A 663 2.16 -37.40 17.38
C PHE A 663 1.69 -38.79 16.90
N GLN A 664 0.77 -38.81 15.94
CA GLN A 664 0.46 -39.98 15.12
C GLN A 664 0.43 -39.55 13.65
N PRO A 665 1.17 -40.24 12.76
CA PRO A 665 1.16 -39.88 11.35
C PRO A 665 -0.26 -40.04 10.78
N GLY A 666 -0.62 -39.14 9.87
CA GLY A 666 -1.91 -39.16 9.19
C GLY A 666 -2.49 -37.77 9.02
N GLU A 667 -3.77 -37.57 9.38
CA GLU A 667 -4.50 -36.34 9.08
C GLU A 667 -5.17 -35.73 10.31
N LEU A 668 -4.90 -34.45 10.53
CA LEU A 668 -5.68 -33.58 11.39
C LEU A 668 -6.79 -32.91 10.58
N VAL A 669 -8.01 -32.91 11.13
CA VAL A 669 -9.16 -32.20 10.56
C VAL A 669 -9.78 -31.32 11.63
N ALA A 670 -9.84 -30.02 11.39
CA ALA A 670 -10.55 -29.07 12.24
C ALA A 670 -11.85 -28.66 11.54
N VAL A 671 -12.98 -28.88 12.22
CA VAL A 671 -14.32 -28.56 11.72
C VAL A 671 -14.90 -27.46 12.61
N ALA A 672 -15.20 -26.31 12.02
CA ALA A 672 -15.78 -25.16 12.70
C ALA A 672 -17.30 -25.16 12.60
N TYR A 673 -17.97 -24.76 13.69
CA TYR A 673 -19.42 -24.73 13.82
C TYR A 673 -19.93 -23.36 14.29
N THR A 674 -21.03 -22.92 13.71
CA THR A 674 -21.83 -21.76 14.17
C THR A 674 -23.30 -22.16 14.16
N GLY A 675 -24.02 -21.94 15.27
CA GLY A 675 -25.40 -22.39 15.42
C GLY A 675 -25.57 -23.90 15.22
N GLY A 676 -24.56 -24.70 15.60
CA GLY A 676 -24.52 -26.16 15.44
C GLY A 676 -24.27 -26.67 14.01
N LYS A 677 -24.16 -25.79 13.00
CA LYS A 677 -23.90 -26.16 11.61
C LYS A 677 -22.41 -26.04 11.28
N VAL A 678 -21.89 -26.94 10.45
CA VAL A 678 -20.54 -26.83 9.89
C VAL A 678 -20.47 -25.61 8.99
N VAL A 679 -19.50 -24.72 9.24
CA VAL A 679 -19.29 -23.48 8.47
C VAL A 679 -17.93 -23.41 7.80
N ALA A 680 -16.92 -24.11 8.31
CA ALA A 680 -15.60 -24.21 7.70
C ALA A 680 -14.89 -25.50 8.12
N GLU A 681 -13.95 -25.97 7.28
CA GLU A 681 -13.10 -27.13 7.54
C GLU A 681 -11.67 -26.85 7.08
N HIS A 682 -10.67 -27.31 7.85
CA HIS A 682 -9.27 -27.24 7.48
C HIS A 682 -8.58 -28.57 7.78
N LYS A 683 -7.69 -29.00 6.88
CA LYS A 683 -6.98 -30.28 6.97
C LYS A 683 -5.48 -30.07 6.91
N VAL A 684 -4.76 -30.76 7.78
CA VAL A 684 -3.30 -30.86 7.73
C VAL A 684 -2.93 -32.34 7.73
N ARG A 685 -2.13 -32.74 6.76
CA ARG A 685 -1.65 -34.12 6.63
C ARG A 685 -0.18 -34.16 6.95
N THR A 686 0.26 -35.22 7.63
CA THR A 686 1.68 -35.50 7.81
C THR A 686 2.37 -35.58 6.45
N PRO A 687 3.36 -34.72 6.17
CA PRO A 687 4.04 -34.71 4.89
C PRO A 687 4.86 -35.98 4.69
N GLY A 688 4.80 -36.56 3.50
CA GLY A 688 5.74 -37.59 3.05
C GLY A 688 7.04 -36.98 2.50
N ASP A 689 7.83 -37.82 1.82
CA ASP A 689 9.01 -37.34 1.09
C ASP A 689 8.61 -36.49 -0.11
N ALA A 690 9.36 -35.41 -0.36
CA ALA A 690 9.15 -34.58 -1.54
C ALA A 690 9.46 -35.39 -2.81
N VAL A 691 8.54 -35.39 -3.77
CA VAL A 691 8.67 -36.12 -5.05
C VAL A 691 8.79 -35.20 -6.26
N LYS A 692 8.36 -33.94 -6.13
CA LYS A 692 8.48 -32.92 -7.19
C LYS A 692 8.45 -31.49 -6.63
N LEU A 693 8.70 -30.53 -7.51
CA LEU A 693 8.43 -29.11 -7.26
C LEU A 693 7.11 -28.72 -7.93
N ASP A 694 6.23 -28.06 -7.17
CA ASP A 694 5.02 -27.42 -7.69
C ASP A 694 5.29 -25.92 -7.87
N LEU A 695 5.21 -25.44 -9.11
CA LEU A 695 5.56 -24.06 -9.46
C LEU A 695 4.31 -23.21 -9.69
N ALA A 696 4.36 -21.98 -9.19
CA ALA A 696 3.31 -20.99 -9.44
C ALA A 696 3.90 -19.58 -9.48
N LEU A 697 3.25 -18.71 -10.26
CA LEU A 697 3.35 -17.27 -10.08
C LEU A 697 2.32 -16.85 -9.03
N ASP A 698 2.78 -16.14 -8.02
CA ASP A 698 1.94 -15.61 -6.95
C ASP A 698 1.26 -14.30 -7.40
N ASP A 699 0.40 -14.42 -8.41
CA ASP A 699 -0.35 -13.31 -9.00
C ASP A 699 -1.54 -12.86 -8.12
N MET A 700 -1.91 -13.68 -7.13
CA MET A 700 -3.07 -13.49 -6.25
C MET A 700 -4.39 -13.18 -6.99
N GLY A 701 -4.53 -13.65 -8.23
CA GLY A 701 -5.68 -13.32 -9.09
C GLY A 701 -5.65 -11.92 -9.71
N VAL A 702 -4.54 -11.18 -9.56
CA VAL A 702 -4.27 -9.91 -10.23
C VAL A 702 -3.42 -10.21 -11.47
N PRO A 703 -3.98 -10.16 -12.69
CA PRO A 703 -3.24 -10.54 -13.90
C PRO A 703 -1.93 -9.76 -14.06
N PRO A 704 -0.78 -10.44 -14.18
CA PRO A 704 0.50 -9.76 -14.36
C PRO A 704 0.53 -8.98 -15.69
N ALA A 705 1.06 -7.76 -15.64
CA ALA A 705 1.28 -6.92 -16.82
C ALA A 705 2.77 -6.85 -17.17
N VAL A 706 3.10 -6.45 -18.40
CA VAL A 706 4.50 -6.18 -18.77
C VAL A 706 5.08 -5.12 -17.82
N GLY A 707 6.25 -5.40 -17.27
CA GLY A 707 6.91 -4.57 -16.25
C GLY A 707 6.50 -4.90 -14.81
N ASP A 708 5.50 -5.76 -14.58
CA ASP A 708 5.11 -6.19 -13.23
C ASP A 708 6.22 -7.02 -12.55
N LEU A 709 6.27 -6.94 -11.22
CA LEU A 709 7.14 -7.73 -10.36
C LEU A 709 6.30 -8.73 -9.56
N VAL A 710 6.51 -10.01 -9.80
CA VAL A 710 5.71 -11.10 -9.21
C VAL A 710 6.65 -12.13 -8.59
N PHE A 711 6.27 -12.73 -7.47
CA PHE A 711 7.04 -13.85 -6.91
C PHE A 711 6.73 -15.14 -7.69
N ALA A 712 7.78 -15.79 -8.19
CA ALA A 712 7.73 -17.17 -8.62
C ALA A 712 8.02 -18.08 -7.42
N ARG A 713 7.16 -19.05 -7.17
CA ARG A 713 7.23 -19.99 -6.04
C ARG A 713 7.52 -21.38 -6.55
N ALA A 714 8.43 -22.09 -5.89
CA ALA A 714 8.63 -23.52 -6.07
C ALA A 714 8.41 -24.22 -4.72
N ARG A 715 7.35 -25.02 -4.64
CA ARG A 715 6.94 -25.71 -3.42
C ARG A 715 7.36 -27.17 -3.46
N LEU A 716 8.04 -27.63 -2.41
CA LEU A 716 8.32 -29.05 -2.18
C LEU A 716 6.99 -29.76 -1.90
N VAL A 717 6.60 -30.70 -2.75
CA VAL A 717 5.35 -31.47 -2.56
C VAL A 717 5.61 -32.97 -2.58
N ASP A 718 4.91 -33.68 -1.70
CA ASP A 718 4.92 -35.13 -1.65
C ASP A 718 3.99 -35.75 -2.71
N ALA A 719 3.90 -37.09 -2.73
CA ALA A 719 3.04 -37.82 -3.68
C ALA A 719 1.53 -37.51 -3.54
N ASN A 720 1.09 -36.97 -2.40
CA ASN A 720 -0.28 -36.55 -2.16
C ASN A 720 -0.52 -35.06 -2.48
N GLY A 721 0.51 -34.33 -2.89
CA GLY A 721 0.45 -32.88 -3.07
C GLY A 721 0.55 -32.09 -1.77
N THR A 722 0.89 -32.71 -0.65
CA THR A 722 1.12 -32.04 0.63
C THR A 722 2.46 -31.33 0.60
N THR A 723 2.51 -30.08 1.07
CA THR A 723 3.75 -29.32 1.20
C THR A 723 4.67 -29.99 2.21
N VAL A 724 5.93 -30.25 1.83
CA VAL A 724 6.97 -30.72 2.74
C VAL A 724 7.65 -29.50 3.35
N PRO A 725 7.46 -29.19 4.64
CA PRO A 725 7.80 -27.89 5.26
C PRO A 725 9.30 -27.75 5.58
N ARG A 726 10.17 -28.24 4.70
CA ARG A 726 11.63 -28.20 4.88
C ARG A 726 12.16 -26.83 4.52
N SER A 727 12.96 -26.24 5.40
CA SER A 727 13.70 -25.01 5.14
C SER A 727 15.16 -25.30 4.76
N GLY A 728 15.76 -24.44 3.95
CA GLY A 728 17.18 -24.52 3.58
C GLY A 728 17.50 -25.42 2.38
N GLU A 729 16.49 -25.98 1.70
CA GLU A 729 16.71 -26.72 0.44
C GLU A 729 17.00 -25.72 -0.68
N ALA A 730 18.12 -25.89 -1.39
CA ALA A 730 18.51 -25.01 -2.49
C ALA A 730 17.72 -25.35 -3.76
N VAL A 731 17.03 -24.34 -4.30
CA VAL A 731 16.25 -24.45 -5.55
C VAL A 731 16.83 -23.48 -6.58
N THR A 732 17.06 -23.96 -7.79
CA THR A 732 17.46 -23.13 -8.93
C THR A 732 16.30 -22.97 -9.90
N PHE A 733 15.93 -21.73 -10.20
CA PHE A 733 14.90 -21.35 -11.16
C PHE A 733 15.52 -21.13 -12.55
N THR A 734 14.76 -21.48 -13.58
CA THR A 734 15.05 -21.17 -14.98
C THR A 734 13.85 -20.44 -15.57
N ALA A 735 14.10 -19.38 -16.33
CA ALA A 735 13.07 -18.59 -16.99
C ALA A 735 13.37 -18.48 -18.48
N ASP A 736 12.33 -18.49 -19.32
CA ASP A 736 12.46 -18.07 -20.71
C ASP A 736 12.47 -16.53 -20.82
N PRO A 737 12.66 -15.95 -22.02
CA PRO A 737 12.68 -14.50 -22.18
C PRO A 737 11.39 -13.75 -21.80
N GLY A 738 10.29 -14.45 -21.52
CA GLY A 738 9.06 -13.85 -21.01
C GLY A 738 9.18 -13.38 -19.55
N TYR A 739 10.11 -13.96 -18.78
CA TYR A 739 10.40 -13.56 -17.40
C TYR A 739 11.89 -13.27 -17.19
N GLU A 740 12.18 -12.21 -16.45
CA GLU A 740 13.52 -11.92 -15.97
C GLU A 740 13.59 -12.21 -14.48
N VAL A 741 14.44 -13.14 -14.05
CA VAL A 741 14.69 -13.38 -12.63
C VAL A 741 15.56 -12.26 -12.06
N ILE A 742 15.08 -11.62 -10.99
CA ILE A 742 15.77 -10.51 -10.34
C ILE A 742 16.79 -11.06 -9.33
N HIS A 743 17.97 -10.42 -9.30
CA HIS A 743 19.11 -10.71 -8.41
C HIS A 743 19.75 -12.10 -8.59
N SER A 744 19.04 -13.19 -8.30
CA SER A 744 19.59 -14.55 -8.36
C SER A 744 18.51 -15.58 -8.76
N PRO A 745 18.83 -16.54 -9.65
CA PRO A 745 17.96 -17.69 -9.91
C PRO A 745 17.96 -18.72 -8.78
N GLN A 746 18.84 -18.59 -7.79
CA GLN A 746 18.91 -19.50 -6.64
C GLN A 746 18.18 -18.92 -5.44
N ALA A 747 17.32 -19.73 -4.83
CA ALA A 747 16.66 -19.44 -3.57
C ALA A 747 16.67 -20.66 -2.66
N SER A 748 16.63 -20.44 -1.35
CA SER A 748 16.43 -21.50 -0.36
C SER A 748 14.96 -21.61 0.01
N THR A 749 14.48 -22.81 0.32
CA THR A 749 13.12 -22.99 0.82
C THR A 749 12.96 -22.40 2.22
N GLU A 750 11.81 -21.78 2.47
CA GLU A 750 11.31 -21.44 3.80
C GLU A 750 9.95 -22.12 3.98
N ALA A 751 9.84 -22.98 5.00
CA ALA A 751 8.65 -23.82 5.20
C ALA A 751 8.22 -24.59 3.92
N GLY A 752 9.19 -25.10 3.17
CA GLY A 752 8.97 -25.89 1.95
C GLY A 752 8.79 -25.09 0.67
N ILE A 753 8.91 -23.76 0.70
CA ILE A 753 8.69 -22.90 -0.47
C ILE A 753 9.93 -22.07 -0.75
N ALA A 754 10.53 -22.24 -1.93
CA ALA A 754 11.55 -21.32 -2.44
C ALA A 754 10.89 -20.23 -3.28
N SER A 755 11.39 -19.00 -3.17
CA SER A 755 10.80 -17.83 -3.84
C SER A 755 11.87 -17.01 -4.54
N VAL A 756 11.61 -16.63 -5.79
CA VAL A 756 12.40 -15.62 -6.52
C VAL A 756 11.46 -14.54 -7.04
N LEU A 757 11.96 -13.32 -7.12
CA LEU A 757 11.23 -12.22 -7.75
C LEU A 757 11.48 -12.26 -9.26
N VAL A 758 10.42 -12.19 -10.07
CA VAL A 758 10.52 -12.11 -11.52
C VAL A 758 9.89 -10.84 -12.04
N LYS A 759 10.53 -10.21 -13.04
CA LYS A 759 9.94 -9.13 -13.84
C LYS A 759 9.31 -9.71 -15.09
N VAL A 760 8.06 -9.35 -15.34
CA VAL A 760 7.32 -9.78 -16.52
C VAL A 760 7.80 -8.99 -17.74
N ARG A 761 8.39 -9.68 -18.71
CA ARG A 761 8.81 -9.10 -20.01
C ARG A 761 7.76 -9.36 -21.07
N GLN A 762 7.11 -10.51 -21.03
CA GLN A 762 5.94 -10.85 -21.84
C GLN A 762 4.95 -11.63 -20.98
N PRO A 763 3.64 -11.43 -21.17
CA PRO A 763 2.66 -12.31 -20.54
C PRO A 763 2.88 -13.75 -21.02
N ASN A 764 2.60 -14.72 -20.15
CA ASN A 764 2.62 -16.15 -20.45
C ASN A 764 4.00 -16.75 -20.79
N GLY A 765 5.06 -16.29 -20.14
CA GLY A 765 6.36 -16.97 -20.17
C GLY A 765 6.34 -18.34 -19.50
N THR A 766 7.44 -19.07 -19.60
CA THR A 766 7.66 -20.36 -18.92
C THR A 766 8.67 -20.23 -17.80
N LEU A 767 8.43 -20.98 -16.72
CA LEU A 767 9.35 -21.11 -15.58
C LEU A 767 9.63 -22.58 -15.31
N GLY A 768 10.87 -22.89 -14.98
CA GLY A 768 11.29 -24.18 -14.46
C GLY A 768 11.97 -23.99 -13.11
N ALA A 769 12.01 -25.05 -12.30
CA ALA A 769 12.85 -25.09 -11.11
C ALA A 769 13.35 -26.50 -10.84
N ALA A 770 14.53 -26.59 -10.22
CA ALA A 770 15.15 -27.85 -9.84
C ALA A 770 15.81 -27.78 -8.46
N ALA A 771 15.73 -28.89 -7.72
CA ALA A 771 16.40 -29.11 -6.43
C ALA A 771 16.84 -30.58 -6.33
N GLY A 772 18.13 -30.84 -6.56
CA GLY A 772 18.64 -32.22 -6.70
C GLY A 772 17.93 -32.98 -7.82
N LYS A 773 17.16 -34.03 -7.46
CA LYS A 773 16.35 -34.82 -8.42
C LYS A 773 14.93 -34.27 -8.62
N LEU A 774 14.50 -33.33 -7.77
CA LEU A 774 13.18 -32.73 -7.86
C LEU A 774 13.16 -31.71 -8.99
N GLN A 775 12.10 -31.74 -9.80
CA GLN A 775 11.88 -30.81 -10.89
C GLN A 775 10.44 -30.34 -10.89
N GLY A 776 10.21 -29.17 -11.46
CA GLY A 776 8.89 -28.62 -11.70
C GLY A 776 8.93 -27.60 -12.83
N SER A 777 7.79 -27.40 -13.48
CA SER A 777 7.63 -26.43 -14.55
C SER A 777 6.26 -25.77 -14.46
N LEU A 778 6.22 -24.49 -14.81
CA LEU A 778 5.01 -23.72 -15.01
C LEU A 778 4.91 -23.42 -16.50
N ALA A 779 3.88 -24.00 -17.12
CA ALA A 779 3.55 -23.74 -18.52
C ALA A 779 2.85 -22.38 -18.68
N PRO A 780 2.83 -21.81 -19.90
CA PRO A 780 2.06 -20.62 -20.21
C PRO A 780 0.58 -20.85 -19.88
N LYS A 781 -0.09 -19.87 -19.25
CA LYS A 781 -1.54 -19.90 -19.03
C LYS A 781 -2.31 -19.50 -20.28
#